data_AF-A0A7U7TV21-F1
#
_entry.id   AF-A0A7U7TV21-F1
#
_cell.length_a   1.000
_cell.length_b   1.000
_cell.length_c   1.000
_cell.angle_alpha   90.00
_cell.angle_beta   90.00
_cell.angle_gamma   90.00
#
_symmetry.space_group_name_H-M   'P 1'
#
loop_
_entity.id
_entity.type
_entity.pdbx_description
1 polymer ?
#
loop_
_entity_poly.entity_id
_entity_poly.type
_entity_poly.pdbx_seq_one_letter_code
_entity_poly.pdbx_strand_id
1 'polypeptide(L)'
;MNRLKKLVIILICTLLIVSLLPFSVWAEDKEGVETNVGETATEEKNTKETTSNETTTEPLEQTTVNEPISTKSFPTGNYSGDFSINSQKDVIESGQTVNYNIYLKITGPNTSYKNAKLVINLPENGEFTQALNELKIAGVTPSYNQTTRQLVYKYQTLNSGVVDKVILKLSTKNGYTPNGTKLEVTGEFSADNLSEKVTEQAETTVNATATTALSNEFTKVENSINNNPSQGDIGIWSFNLNIPKKSTGSLFIEEGKKIIIEYTLADKLDYLGVAGDTPEPTKIEGQKLTWEIAAPTYLEQEKATSLLNKTFQIRTFFQTSIPNFATVENKAVATTNFITLTDSIMDTSKASVSVSASDPATIPPTIGSVYAPAHRGPVDENWGIATATGNPDIKAYDSAKLGFSLMLNSAMNDSPSYDFIYYDVYYNIDDNLNLDYFRSGDFYFKPNVNYPGWPQLKKSPKYNLLVKYDGDTDWTTLKEDVELSKMYSRKDLGIPDDKHVSKVWLHFTYAPAGMYSADLSFFTTVKEGYVGEVRNTTKINMYGADSQGYIHYFDDTNPWPENWQKYAGDRTAQIIPQPIGKNKFVQGSVAFDDTDGNLINIGDNSVSVNLESNKASISRLTGPFEAMILLPSGVKMKKTDQQGFNVSVLNSNYQNSGRQLLKVKWDKKTLLPAEKLTAKINVTVSKDTPSNMSVEMFGFLQDTDFNVPEVTGTPTISDTKMEIDSNDINQNGNSEESRITSGNHYILNTSNHLKISKKAKGNLDKGYSGLANATINSIVSYQLLLENDSDEKIANMVLMDVLPSENDLGITDNSERGSKFNLELTKAVVIPNEWKDKVEVKYSTAKNPKRAGVLDKHTIYPTGSEPLVDNREATEADWLTASEVQDWSKIHSFKMELKEGIEWIPGKSMKIQFDLKTPKKNQIDKELLNQQTKKEDRAAWNSFAVAVNNSQVIEPAQVGVALDDSVAPVTVQYVDQNHKQIASPETLTGAYGEKFTAKQKKITNYTLVKTPANVSGTFNEKAQTVTFVYQKVTAGNIIVDYVDKNGEKIADSIVLTGKLNSSYRTSAKKISGYKLYQTPKNASGKFSNTSQKVTYVYEKTSALSVSSNERAEHVKKSEKLPQTGDSKKTNLWFIVGMLLLSSAFVLAKKR
;
A
#
# COMPACT_ATOMS: atom_id res chain seq x y z
N MET A 1 10.34 59.18 5.71
CA MET A 1 8.92 59.66 5.66
C MET A 1 8.02 58.63 6.32
N ASN A 2 6.85 58.96 6.87
CA ASN A 2 6.51 60.10 7.73
C ASN A 2 5.20 59.74 8.45
N ARG A 3 5.19 59.72 9.79
CA ARG A 3 4.01 59.82 10.67
C ARG A 3 2.75 58.99 10.31
N LEU A 4 2.53 57.91 11.05
CA LEU A 4 1.38 57.87 11.95
C LEU A 4 1.71 57.11 13.24
N LYS A 5 2.04 57.87 14.29
CA LYS A 5 2.14 57.41 15.69
C LYS A 5 1.13 58.21 16.51
N LYS A 6 0.53 57.54 17.51
CA LYS A 6 -0.34 58.09 18.58
C LYS A 6 -1.77 58.51 18.19
N LEU A 7 -2.73 57.67 18.56
CA LEU A 7 -3.71 58.05 19.60
C LEU A 7 -3.52 57.08 20.79
N VAL A 8 -3.88 57.52 22.01
CA VAL A 8 -3.60 56.85 23.31
C VAL A 8 -4.78 57.16 24.27
N ILE A 9 -4.85 56.50 25.45
CA ILE A 9 -5.65 56.85 26.68
C ILE A 9 -7.09 56.25 26.71
N ILE A 10 -7.64 55.60 27.77
CA ILE A 10 -7.18 55.07 29.09
C ILE A 10 -8.17 53.99 29.62
N LEU A 11 -7.71 52.96 30.35
CA LEU A 11 -8.22 52.34 31.63
C LEU A 11 -7.45 51.01 31.91
N ILE A 12 -6.34 51.00 32.67
CA ILE A 12 -6.23 50.71 34.14
C ILE A 12 -6.77 49.31 34.52
N CYS A 13 -5.92 48.27 34.63
CA CYS A 13 -5.27 47.72 35.86
C CYS A 13 -6.28 47.12 36.88
N THR A 14 -6.08 45.92 37.44
CA THR A 14 -4.94 45.37 38.24
C THR A 14 -4.73 43.85 37.95
N LEU A 15 -3.79 43.05 38.50
CA LEU A 15 -2.85 43.13 39.63
C LEU A 15 -1.79 41.99 39.51
N LEU A 16 -0.48 42.21 39.77
CA LEU A 16 0.42 41.24 40.45
C LEU A 16 1.83 41.84 40.72
N ILE A 17 2.60 41.14 41.58
CA ILE A 17 3.57 41.74 42.53
C ILE A 17 5.04 41.48 42.17
N VAL A 18 5.90 42.39 42.67
CA VAL A 18 7.36 42.42 42.58
C VAL A 18 8.04 41.65 43.72
N SER A 19 9.10 40.89 43.44
CA SER A 19 10.35 40.92 44.24
C SER A 19 11.51 40.15 43.57
N LEU A 20 12.70 40.76 43.64
CA LEU A 20 14.01 40.20 43.30
C LEU A 20 14.87 40.21 44.57
N LEU A 21 15.63 39.13 44.83
CA LEU A 21 17.07 39.09 45.15
C LEU A 21 17.44 37.85 46.01
N PRO A 22 18.69 37.35 45.91
CA PRO A 22 19.11 36.07 46.50
C PRO A 22 19.74 36.21 47.89
N PHE A 23 19.90 35.08 48.58
CA PHE A 23 20.82 34.93 49.71
C PHE A 23 21.66 33.65 49.56
N SER A 24 22.93 33.76 49.93
CA SER A 24 23.88 32.67 50.14
C SER A 24 24.38 32.72 51.58
N VAL A 25 24.88 31.58 52.10
CA VAL A 25 26.04 31.41 53.02
C VAL A 25 25.87 30.24 54.03
N TRP A 26 26.65 29.18 53.78
CA TRP A 26 27.48 28.34 54.69
C TRP A 26 26.91 27.56 55.90
N ALA A 27 27.38 26.31 56.02
CA ALA A 27 28.14 25.82 57.19
C ALA A 27 29.10 24.66 56.80
N GLU A 28 30.29 24.59 57.40
CA GLU A 28 31.34 23.54 57.25
C GLU A 28 31.05 22.33 58.19
N ASP A 29 31.74 21.18 58.22
CA ASP A 29 33.18 20.84 58.38
C ASP A 29 33.46 19.39 57.86
N LYS A 30 34.60 19.07 57.20
CA LYS A 30 35.90 18.50 57.69
C LYS A 30 35.78 17.15 58.44
N GLU A 31 36.67 16.15 58.36
CA GLU A 31 37.95 15.83 57.62
C GLU A 31 38.14 14.27 57.67
N GLY A 32 39.10 13.56 57.06
CA GLY A 32 40.27 13.87 56.22
C GLY A 32 41.18 12.61 56.02
N VAL A 33 42.37 12.78 55.40
CA VAL A 33 43.59 11.91 55.46
C VAL A 33 43.61 10.50 54.80
N GLU A 34 44.19 10.47 53.58
CA GLU A 34 45.41 9.71 53.14
C GLU A 34 45.68 8.18 53.33
N THR A 35 46.28 7.61 52.25
CA THR A 35 47.32 6.53 52.15
C THR A 35 46.99 5.01 52.04
N ASN A 36 47.25 4.51 50.82
CA ASN A 36 48.22 3.45 50.44
C ASN A 36 47.93 1.91 50.44
N VAL A 37 48.33 1.34 49.28
CA VAL A 37 49.04 0.06 49.01
C VAL A 37 48.24 -1.25 48.95
N GLY A 38 48.47 -2.00 47.86
CA GLY A 38 47.96 -3.36 47.63
C GLY A 38 48.18 -3.90 46.20
N GLU A 39 49.43 -3.96 45.72
CA GLU A 39 49.80 -4.85 44.59
C GLU A 39 49.56 -6.32 45.02
N THR A 40 49.36 -7.33 44.15
CA THR A 40 50.30 -7.83 43.13
C THR A 40 49.68 -8.89 42.18
N ALA A 41 50.32 -9.03 41.00
CA ALA A 41 50.70 -10.29 40.31
C ALA A 41 49.57 -11.21 39.76
N THR A 42 49.29 -11.21 38.45
CA THR A 42 49.96 -11.97 37.35
C THR A 42 49.75 -13.48 37.36
N GLU A 43 49.21 -14.01 36.25
CA GLU A 43 49.90 -15.06 35.47
C GLU A 43 49.48 -15.04 33.98
N GLU A 44 50.43 -15.30 33.09
CA GLU A 44 50.25 -15.30 31.62
C GLU A 44 50.19 -16.73 31.06
N LYS A 45 49.46 -16.91 29.93
CA LYS A 45 49.75 -17.90 28.86
C LYS A 45 49.57 -19.40 29.24
N ASN A 46 49.29 -20.34 28.33
CA ASN A 46 49.52 -20.33 26.88
C ASN A 46 48.61 -21.35 26.13
N THR A 47 48.28 -21.04 24.86
CA THR A 47 48.04 -21.97 23.73
C THR A 47 47.35 -23.33 23.92
N LYS A 48 46.23 -23.56 23.20
CA LYS A 48 46.24 -24.29 21.90
C LYS A 48 44.88 -24.27 21.18
N GLU A 49 44.95 -24.33 19.84
CA GLU A 49 43.81 -24.50 18.94
C GLU A 49 43.19 -25.91 19.05
N THR A 50 41.88 -26.03 18.85
CA THR A 50 41.25 -27.16 18.13
C THR A 50 39.90 -26.71 17.54
N THR A 51 39.55 -27.28 16.40
CA THR A 51 38.43 -26.96 15.50
C THR A 51 37.03 -27.39 15.96
N SER A 52 36.05 -26.91 15.17
CA SER A 52 34.76 -27.52 14.79
C SER A 52 33.50 -27.29 15.63
N ASN A 53 32.43 -26.97 14.88
CA ASN A 53 31.03 -26.82 15.25
C ASN A 53 30.51 -27.96 16.16
N GLU A 54 29.64 -27.65 17.12
CA GLU A 54 28.19 -27.90 16.95
C GLU A 54 27.34 -27.23 18.05
N THR A 55 26.03 -27.23 17.80
CA THR A 55 24.98 -26.51 18.53
C THR A 55 24.70 -27.06 19.94
N THR A 56 24.69 -26.19 20.95
CA THR A 56 23.89 -26.43 22.16
C THR A 56 23.35 -25.14 22.78
N THR A 57 22.07 -25.19 23.13
CA THR A 57 21.29 -24.13 23.78
C THR A 57 21.44 -24.16 25.30
N GLU A 58 21.69 -23.01 25.94
CA GLU A 58 21.21 -22.69 27.31
C GLU A 58 21.27 -21.16 27.56
N PRO A 59 20.71 -20.57 28.65
CA PRO A 59 19.69 -19.54 28.49
C PRO A 59 20.15 -18.10 28.74
N LEU A 60 19.32 -17.17 28.28
CA LEU A 60 19.45 -15.72 28.41
C LEU A 60 19.62 -15.25 29.87
N GLU A 61 20.70 -14.51 30.15
CA GLU A 61 20.77 -13.65 31.33
C GLU A 61 19.72 -12.53 31.20
N GLN A 62 18.93 -12.34 32.25
CA GLN A 62 17.90 -11.30 32.29
C GLN A 62 18.53 -9.90 32.35
N THR A 63 18.61 -9.24 31.20
CA THR A 63 18.74 -7.78 31.18
C THR A 63 17.44 -7.19 31.73
N THR A 64 17.54 -6.30 32.70
CA THR A 64 16.39 -5.64 33.33
C THR A 64 15.63 -4.79 32.31
N VAL A 65 14.49 -5.31 31.87
CA VAL A 65 13.55 -4.58 31.02
C VAL A 65 12.93 -3.45 31.83
N ASN A 66 13.09 -2.21 31.36
CA ASN A 66 12.26 -1.09 31.83
C ASN A 66 10.80 -1.42 31.49
N GLU A 67 9.92 -1.47 32.49
CA GLU A 67 8.50 -1.78 32.28
C GLU A 67 7.88 -0.84 31.23
N PRO A 68 7.17 -1.36 30.22
CA PRO A 68 6.38 -0.51 29.34
C PRO A 68 5.25 0.13 30.15
N ILE A 69 5.08 1.45 29.96
CA ILE A 69 4.01 2.22 30.59
C ILE A 69 2.66 1.56 30.26
N SER A 70 1.89 1.24 31.29
CA SER A 70 0.60 0.55 31.17
C SER A 70 -0.37 1.29 30.25
N THR A 71 -0.61 0.73 29.06
CA THR A 71 -1.70 1.11 28.16
C THR A 71 -3.02 0.74 28.81
N LYS A 72 -3.85 1.74 29.15
CA LYS A 72 -5.21 1.50 29.64
C LYS A 72 -6.14 1.19 28.47
N SER A 73 -6.33 -0.09 28.22
CA SER A 73 -7.40 -0.62 27.37
C SER A 73 -8.79 -0.37 27.98
N PHE A 74 -9.86 -0.69 27.25
CA PHE A 74 -11.20 -0.75 27.84
C PHE A 74 -11.22 -1.72 29.05
N PRO A 75 -12.00 -1.44 30.11
CA PRO A 75 -11.97 -2.23 31.35
C PRO A 75 -12.06 -3.74 31.09
N THR A 76 -11.14 -4.51 31.67
CA THR A 76 -10.95 -5.94 31.37
C THR A 76 -12.24 -6.74 31.54
N GLY A 77 -12.53 -7.60 30.54
CA GLY A 77 -13.77 -8.37 30.45
C GLY A 77 -14.98 -7.63 29.85
N ASN A 78 -14.81 -6.39 29.37
CA ASN A 78 -15.88 -5.59 28.78
C ASN A 78 -15.60 -5.29 27.30
N TYR A 79 -15.85 -6.25 26.41
CA TYR A 79 -15.64 -6.12 24.94
C TYR A 79 -16.56 -5.09 24.24
N SER A 80 -17.23 -4.20 24.98
CA SER A 80 -18.17 -3.20 24.47
C SER A 80 -17.52 -2.10 23.62
N GLY A 81 -16.21 -1.91 23.73
CA GLY A 81 -15.46 -0.99 22.88
C GLY A 81 -14.02 -1.44 22.69
N ASP A 82 -13.40 -0.91 21.64
CA ASP A 82 -11.95 -0.93 21.45
C ASP A 82 -11.51 0.37 20.77
N PHE A 83 -10.34 0.85 21.14
CA PHE A 83 -9.69 2.02 20.61
C PHE A 83 -8.21 1.68 20.55
N SER A 84 -7.60 1.86 19.39
CA SER A 84 -6.19 1.51 19.18
C SER A 84 -5.57 2.50 18.20
N ILE A 85 -4.34 2.92 18.49
CA ILE A 85 -3.50 3.63 17.51
C ILE A 85 -2.35 2.70 17.18
N ASN A 86 -2.14 2.39 15.90
CA ASN A 86 -0.95 1.67 15.46
C ASN A 86 -0.27 2.46 14.35
N SER A 87 1.03 2.68 14.48
CA SER A 87 1.86 3.13 13.36
C SER A 87 1.85 2.04 12.27
N GLN A 88 1.79 2.44 11.00
CA GLN A 88 1.91 1.48 9.89
C GLN A 88 3.35 0.99 9.69
N LYS A 89 4.31 1.69 10.30
CA LYS A 89 5.74 1.38 10.35
C LYS A 89 6.38 1.92 11.62
N ASP A 90 7.28 1.15 12.19
CA ASP A 90 8.14 1.59 13.30
C ASP A 90 9.21 2.59 12.84
N VAL A 91 9.61 2.52 11.56
CA VAL A 91 10.65 3.39 10.96
C VAL A 91 10.23 3.90 9.58
N ILE A 92 10.40 5.20 9.34
CA ILE A 92 10.31 5.85 8.02
C ILE A 92 11.62 6.59 7.68
N GLU A 93 11.78 7.02 6.43
CA GLU A 93 12.87 7.93 6.05
C GLU A 93 12.46 9.41 6.17
N SER A 94 13.40 10.29 6.51
CA SER A 94 13.18 11.75 6.55
C SER A 94 12.66 12.29 5.20
N GLY A 95 11.56 13.03 5.23
CA GLY A 95 10.83 13.44 4.02
C GLY A 95 9.68 12.53 3.61
N GLN A 96 9.51 11.36 4.23
CA GLN A 96 8.33 10.53 4.05
C GLN A 96 7.19 10.98 4.97
N THR A 97 5.98 10.57 4.61
CA THR A 97 4.78 10.70 5.44
C THR A 97 4.67 9.49 6.37
N VAL A 98 4.52 9.73 7.68
CA VAL A 98 4.10 8.71 8.64
C VAL A 98 2.59 8.57 8.60
N ASN A 99 2.14 7.32 8.63
CA ASN A 99 0.73 6.97 8.65
C ASN A 99 0.42 6.18 9.92
N TYR A 100 -0.60 6.63 10.66
CA TYR A 100 -1.13 5.95 11.84
C TYR A 100 -2.54 5.46 11.54
N ASN A 101 -2.77 4.16 11.72
CA ASN A 101 -4.11 3.61 11.75
C ASN A 101 -4.75 3.98 13.09
N ILE A 102 -5.87 4.70 13.05
CA ILE A 102 -6.70 4.97 14.22
C ILE A 102 -7.95 4.10 14.10
N TYR A 103 -8.07 3.14 15.00
CA TYR A 103 -9.20 2.23 15.09
C TYR A 103 -10.16 2.71 16.18
N LEU A 104 -11.47 2.76 15.87
CA LEU A 104 -12.50 2.87 16.90
C LEU A 104 -13.60 1.85 16.62
N LYS A 105 -13.83 0.98 17.60
CA LYS A 105 -14.90 -0.01 17.62
C LYS A 105 -15.79 0.23 18.82
N ILE A 106 -17.10 0.20 18.61
CA ILE A 106 -18.12 0.21 19.67
C ILE A 106 -19.13 -0.87 19.32
N THR A 107 -19.30 -1.84 20.19
CA THR A 107 -20.01 -3.10 19.91
C THR A 107 -20.82 -3.55 21.12
N GLY A 108 -21.67 -4.56 20.93
CA GLY A 108 -22.46 -5.18 22.00
C GLY A 108 -23.91 -4.68 22.05
N PRO A 109 -24.83 -5.51 22.55
CA PRO A 109 -26.27 -5.24 22.52
C PRO A 109 -26.67 -4.01 23.35
N ASN A 110 -25.99 -3.75 24.46
CA ASN A 110 -26.39 -2.75 25.46
C ASN A 110 -25.46 -1.52 25.51
N THR A 111 -24.50 -1.41 24.61
CA THR A 111 -23.46 -0.37 24.65
C THR A 111 -23.90 0.95 24.03
N SER A 112 -23.82 2.03 24.82
CA SER A 112 -23.93 3.41 24.34
C SER A 112 -23.12 4.32 25.26
N TYR A 113 -22.31 5.21 24.69
CA TYR A 113 -21.51 6.19 25.43
C TYR A 113 -22.12 7.59 25.27
N LYS A 114 -22.28 8.31 26.39
CA LYS A 114 -22.85 9.67 26.47
C LYS A 114 -21.76 10.71 26.57
N ASN A 115 -21.96 11.83 25.85
CA ASN A 115 -20.99 12.94 25.73
C ASN A 115 -19.56 12.48 25.41
N ALA A 116 -19.44 11.40 24.63
CA ALA A 116 -18.16 10.78 24.33
C ALA A 116 -17.25 11.72 23.54
N LYS A 117 -15.95 11.66 23.81
CA LYS A 117 -14.93 12.51 23.22
C LYS A 117 -13.70 11.66 22.93
N LEU A 118 -13.25 11.70 21.68
CA LEU A 118 -11.96 11.18 21.26
C LEU A 118 -11.03 12.37 20.98
N VAL A 119 -9.84 12.35 21.57
CA VAL A 119 -8.78 13.34 21.33
C VAL A 119 -7.56 12.60 20.79
N ILE A 120 -6.95 13.11 19.71
CA ILE A 120 -5.67 12.63 19.19
C ILE A 120 -4.69 13.80 19.24
N ASN A 121 -3.57 13.64 19.92
CA ASN A 121 -2.49 14.63 20.02
C ASN A 121 -1.45 14.34 18.94
N LEU A 122 -1.03 15.37 18.20
CA LEU A 122 -0.05 15.25 17.11
C LEU A 122 1.32 15.77 17.55
N PRO A 123 2.42 15.00 17.34
CA PRO A 123 3.77 15.39 17.75
C PRO A 123 4.22 16.67 17.03
N GLU A 124 5.09 17.47 17.64
CA GLU A 124 5.53 18.75 17.07
C GLU A 124 6.31 18.59 15.75
N ASN A 125 7.13 17.54 15.65
CA ASN A 125 8.09 17.31 14.56
C ASN A 125 7.49 16.76 13.25
N GLY A 126 6.17 16.55 13.18
CA GLY A 126 5.46 16.16 11.95
C GLY A 126 4.51 17.25 11.46
N GLU A 127 4.39 17.47 10.16
CA GLU A 127 3.47 18.44 9.58
C GLU A 127 2.11 17.81 9.26
N PHE A 128 1.04 18.38 9.82
CA PHE A 128 -0.34 17.95 9.58
C PHE A 128 -1.04 18.87 8.57
N THR A 129 -1.21 18.38 7.35
CA THR A 129 -1.84 19.09 6.22
C THR A 129 -3.07 18.36 5.66
N GLN A 130 -3.42 17.19 6.21
CA GLN A 130 -4.50 16.33 5.73
C GLN A 130 -5.88 16.98 5.85
N ALA A 131 -6.77 16.71 4.89
CA ALA A 131 -8.13 17.22 4.91
C ALA A 131 -8.97 16.50 6.00
N LEU A 132 -9.52 17.26 6.95
CA LEU A 132 -10.25 16.70 8.11
C LEU A 132 -11.42 15.77 7.74
N ASN A 133 -12.01 15.93 6.55
CA ASN A 133 -13.11 15.07 6.09
C ASN A 133 -12.68 13.61 5.81
N GLU A 134 -11.39 13.36 5.55
CA GLU A 134 -10.79 12.01 5.41
C GLU A 134 -10.71 11.29 6.76
N LEU A 135 -10.66 12.04 7.87
CA LEU A 135 -10.51 11.51 9.23
C LEU A 135 -11.87 11.34 9.91
N LYS A 136 -12.90 10.88 9.19
CA LYS A 136 -14.25 10.75 9.77
C LYS A 136 -14.39 9.45 10.56
N ILE A 137 -14.75 9.55 11.85
CA ILE A 137 -15.02 8.40 12.72
C ILE A 137 -16.46 8.50 13.24
N ALA A 138 -17.20 7.39 13.19
CA ALA A 138 -18.62 7.26 13.52
C ALA A 138 -19.51 8.35 12.91
N GLY A 139 -19.20 8.75 11.67
CA GLY A 139 -19.88 9.83 10.95
C GLY A 139 -19.45 11.26 11.31
N VAL A 140 -18.58 11.44 12.32
CA VAL A 140 -18.13 12.75 12.82
C VAL A 140 -16.76 13.11 12.25
N THR A 141 -16.67 14.29 11.63
CA THR A 141 -15.40 14.92 11.24
C THR A 141 -14.79 15.64 12.45
N PRO A 142 -13.48 15.46 12.74
CA PRO A 142 -12.82 16.10 13.87
C PRO A 142 -12.62 17.60 13.65
N SER A 143 -12.54 18.35 14.74
CA SER A 143 -11.99 19.72 14.73
C SER A 143 -10.50 19.69 15.07
N TYR A 144 -9.67 20.38 14.29
CA TYR A 144 -8.24 20.54 14.60
C TYR A 144 -7.96 21.84 15.35
N ASN A 145 -7.31 21.75 16.52
CA ASN A 145 -6.77 22.89 17.24
C ASN A 145 -5.28 23.03 16.91
N GLN A 146 -4.92 24.08 16.16
CA GLN A 146 -3.53 24.35 15.77
C GLN A 146 -2.62 24.68 16.97
N THR A 147 -3.14 25.33 18.01
CA THR A 147 -2.33 25.74 19.18
C THR A 147 -1.98 24.56 20.08
N THR A 148 -2.89 23.61 20.28
CA THR A 148 -2.63 22.40 21.09
C THR A 148 -2.28 21.17 20.24
N ARG A 149 -2.22 21.32 18.91
CA ARG A 149 -1.97 20.25 17.92
C ARG A 149 -2.88 19.02 18.11
N GLN A 150 -4.16 19.27 18.41
CA GLN A 150 -5.14 18.23 18.75
C GLN A 150 -6.24 18.09 17.71
N LEU A 151 -6.51 16.86 17.27
CA LEU A 151 -7.76 16.49 16.61
C LEU A 151 -8.77 16.08 17.68
N VAL A 152 -9.98 16.65 17.63
CA VAL A 152 -11.02 16.41 18.63
C VAL A 152 -12.32 16.01 17.96
N TYR A 153 -12.81 14.83 18.31
CA TYR A 153 -14.15 14.34 17.98
C TYR A 153 -15.06 14.52 19.20
N LYS A 154 -16.33 14.84 18.97
CA LYS A 154 -17.35 15.00 20.02
C LYS A 154 -18.64 14.31 19.60
N TYR A 155 -19.13 13.41 20.44
CA TYR A 155 -20.34 12.62 20.22
C TYR A 155 -21.33 12.91 21.36
N GLN A 156 -22.51 13.45 21.04
CA GLN A 156 -23.59 13.57 22.04
C GLN A 156 -24.04 12.19 22.56
N THR A 157 -24.05 11.22 21.66
CA THR A 157 -24.21 9.80 21.96
C THR A 157 -23.49 9.00 20.88
N LEU A 158 -22.68 8.03 21.29
CA LEU A 158 -22.03 7.06 20.42
C LEU A 158 -22.64 5.68 20.75
N ASN A 159 -23.24 5.03 19.75
CA ASN A 159 -23.93 3.73 19.93
C ASN A 159 -23.04 2.58 19.41
N SER A 160 -23.37 1.34 19.79
CA SER A 160 -22.76 0.16 19.19
C SER A 160 -23.15 -0.07 17.73
N GLY A 161 -22.32 -0.86 17.04
CA GLY A 161 -22.37 -1.08 15.59
C GLY A 161 -21.39 -0.20 14.82
N VAL A 162 -20.30 0.25 15.46
CA VAL A 162 -19.22 1.04 14.87
C VAL A 162 -17.96 0.18 14.80
N VAL A 163 -17.31 0.11 13.63
CA VAL A 163 -15.89 -0.24 13.46
C VAL A 163 -15.35 0.58 12.31
N ASP A 164 -14.60 1.62 12.65
CA ASP A 164 -13.97 2.51 11.69
C ASP A 164 -12.45 2.44 11.82
N LYS A 165 -11.78 2.47 10.67
CA LYS A 165 -10.33 2.65 10.55
C LYS A 165 -10.08 3.90 9.69
N VAL A 166 -9.43 4.91 10.26
CA VAL A 166 -8.93 6.07 9.51
C VAL A 166 -7.40 6.11 9.53
N ILE A 167 -6.80 6.67 8.48
CA ILE A 167 -5.35 6.84 8.37
C ILE A 167 -5.01 8.32 8.63
N LEU A 168 -4.37 8.58 9.76
CA LEU A 168 -3.79 9.88 10.10
C LEU A 168 -2.41 10.01 9.45
N LYS A 169 -2.24 11.06 8.64
CA LYS A 169 -1.00 11.37 7.91
C LYS A 169 -0.22 12.51 8.58
N LEU A 170 1.07 12.30 8.82
CA LEU A 170 2.01 13.33 9.30
C LEU A 170 3.25 13.36 8.40
N SER A 171 3.51 14.47 7.71
CA SER A 171 4.64 14.60 6.79
C SER A 171 5.91 15.05 7.50
N THR A 172 7.06 14.50 7.14
CA THR A 172 8.38 14.97 7.60
C THR A 172 9.08 15.76 6.50
N LYS A 173 10.16 16.48 6.82
CA LYS A 173 10.92 17.27 5.86
C LYS A 173 12.31 16.66 5.64
N ASN A 174 12.55 16.14 4.44
CA ASN A 174 13.85 15.57 4.05
C ASN A 174 14.97 16.59 4.33
N GLY A 175 16.11 16.12 4.84
CA GLY A 175 17.21 16.98 5.24
C GLY A 175 17.06 17.66 6.60
N TYR A 176 15.84 18.03 7.00
CA TYR A 176 15.59 18.79 8.22
C TYR A 176 15.19 17.92 9.41
N THR A 177 14.33 16.92 9.21
CA THR A 177 13.86 16.04 10.29
C THR A 177 15.00 15.10 10.71
N PRO A 178 15.51 15.19 11.96
CA PRO A 178 16.67 14.44 12.44
C PRO A 178 16.56 12.92 12.31
N ASN A 179 17.73 12.26 12.18
CA ASN A 179 17.83 10.83 12.42
C ASN A 179 17.51 10.53 13.90
N GLY A 180 16.70 9.51 14.16
CA GLY A 180 16.22 9.18 15.51
C GLY A 180 15.05 10.05 16.00
N THR A 181 14.45 10.92 15.17
CA THR A 181 13.26 11.69 15.57
C THR A 181 12.11 10.75 15.88
N LYS A 182 11.63 10.78 17.13
CA LYS A 182 10.41 10.10 17.54
C LYS A 182 9.19 10.94 17.16
N LEU A 183 8.27 10.33 16.42
CA LEU A 183 6.94 10.85 16.13
C LEU A 183 5.95 10.00 16.90
N GLU A 184 5.59 10.46 18.10
CA GLU A 184 4.60 9.82 18.96
C GLU A 184 3.24 10.48 18.76
N VAL A 185 2.25 9.69 18.36
CA VAL A 185 0.84 10.08 18.35
C VAL A 185 0.16 9.40 19.53
N THR A 186 -0.43 10.19 20.41
CA THR A 186 -1.21 9.68 21.55
C THR A 186 -2.69 10.01 21.37
N GLY A 187 -3.57 9.20 21.95
CA GLY A 187 -5.00 9.43 21.93
C GLY A 187 -5.69 9.07 23.24
N GLU A 188 -6.83 9.73 23.47
CA GLU A 188 -7.66 9.59 24.67
C GLU A 188 -9.12 9.48 24.26
N PHE A 189 -9.77 8.36 24.61
CA PHE A 189 -11.22 8.19 24.54
C PHE A 189 -11.85 8.30 25.94
N SER A 190 -12.95 9.05 26.03
CA SER A 190 -13.65 9.35 27.29
C SER A 190 -15.15 9.50 27.07
N ALA A 191 -15.97 9.22 28.08
CA ALA A 191 -17.43 9.41 28.07
C ALA A 191 -17.98 9.47 29.52
N ASP A 192 -19.16 10.05 29.72
CA ASP A 192 -19.76 10.23 31.07
C ASP A 192 -20.02 8.90 31.80
N ASN A 193 -20.33 7.85 31.05
CA ASN A 193 -20.65 6.51 31.56
C ASN A 193 -19.53 5.49 31.31
N LEU A 194 -18.30 5.96 31.09
CA LEU A 194 -17.09 5.14 31.04
C LEU A 194 -16.28 5.45 32.30
N SER A 195 -15.96 4.42 33.09
CA SER A 195 -15.38 4.58 34.43
C SER A 195 -13.98 5.17 34.45
N GLU A 196 -13.19 4.88 33.42
CA GLU A 196 -11.85 5.43 33.21
C GLU A 196 -11.67 5.82 31.75
N LYS A 197 -10.73 6.73 31.47
CA LYS A 197 -10.36 7.07 30.10
C LYS A 197 -9.51 5.94 29.50
N VAL A 198 -9.76 5.62 28.24
CA VAL A 198 -8.93 4.69 27.45
C VAL A 198 -7.86 5.51 26.74
N THR A 199 -6.60 5.11 26.85
CA THR A 199 -5.46 5.87 26.34
C THR A 199 -4.52 4.99 25.54
N GLU A 200 -4.22 5.44 24.33
CA GLU A 200 -3.43 4.70 23.34
C GLU A 200 -2.30 5.57 22.80
N GLN A 201 -1.24 4.93 22.32
CA GLN A 201 -0.15 5.62 21.68
C GLN A 201 0.53 4.74 20.63
N ALA A 202 1.05 5.39 19.59
CA ALA A 202 1.92 4.77 18.61
C ALA A 202 3.10 5.69 18.31
N GLU A 203 4.28 5.10 18.19
CA GLU A 203 5.49 5.80 17.80
C GLU A 203 5.98 5.33 16.43
N THR A 204 6.59 6.23 15.69
CA THR A 204 7.43 5.95 14.53
C THR A 204 8.72 6.74 14.66
N THR A 205 9.85 6.12 14.39
CA THR A 205 11.17 6.77 14.35
C THR A 205 11.50 7.19 12.92
N VAL A 206 12.11 8.36 12.75
CA VAL A 206 12.60 8.85 11.46
C VAL A 206 14.08 8.50 11.31
N ASN A 207 14.43 7.77 10.26
CA ASN A 207 15.81 7.54 9.85
C ASN A 207 16.25 8.54 8.77
N ALA A 208 17.50 8.94 8.84
CA ALA A 208 18.18 9.68 7.78
C ALA A 208 19.66 9.32 7.77
N THR A 209 20.23 9.18 6.58
CA THR A 209 21.65 8.86 6.37
C THR A 209 22.37 10.04 5.75
N ALA A 210 23.65 10.16 6.11
CA ALA A 210 24.58 11.01 5.39
C ALA A 210 25.29 10.14 4.35
N THR A 211 25.47 10.68 3.13
CA THR A 211 26.06 9.95 2.02
C THR A 211 27.15 10.81 1.39
N THR A 212 28.35 10.26 1.19
CA THR A 212 29.49 10.97 0.60
C THR A 212 30.17 10.11 -0.46
N ALA A 213 30.82 10.75 -1.42
CA ALA A 213 31.67 10.08 -2.39
C ALA A 213 32.89 10.97 -2.69
N LEU A 214 34.07 10.53 -2.27
CA LEU A 214 35.34 11.15 -2.58
C LEU A 214 36.13 10.28 -3.59
N SER A 215 36.26 10.76 -4.82
CA SER A 215 37.22 10.20 -5.77
C SER A 215 38.61 10.76 -5.55
N ASN A 216 39.62 10.08 -6.10
CA ASN A 216 41.00 10.57 -6.19
C ASN A 216 41.71 9.78 -7.29
N GLU A 217 42.41 10.45 -8.21
CA GLU A 217 43.07 9.83 -9.38
C GLU A 217 44.27 10.66 -9.86
N PHE A 218 45.35 9.97 -10.28
CA PHE A 218 46.37 10.60 -11.11
C PHE A 218 45.89 10.65 -12.56
N THR A 219 45.77 11.84 -13.14
CA THR A 219 45.05 12.02 -14.42
C THR A 219 45.91 12.20 -15.65
N LYS A 220 47.08 12.86 -15.55
CA LYS A 220 48.02 13.05 -16.67
C LYS A 220 49.33 13.70 -16.23
N VAL A 221 50.31 13.65 -17.12
CA VAL A 221 51.49 14.52 -17.13
C VAL A 221 51.21 15.79 -17.95
N GLU A 222 51.73 16.95 -17.53
CA GLU A 222 51.65 18.18 -18.34
C GLU A 222 52.62 18.13 -19.54
N ASN A 223 52.16 18.59 -20.71
CA ASN A 223 52.95 18.71 -21.94
C ASN A 223 53.60 17.40 -22.44
N SER A 224 53.12 16.25 -21.99
CA SER A 224 53.59 14.93 -22.39
C SER A 224 52.44 14.06 -22.88
N ILE A 225 52.77 13.10 -23.75
CA ILE A 225 51.88 12.00 -24.15
C ILE A 225 52.06 10.76 -23.26
N ASN A 226 53.01 10.80 -22.31
CA ASN A 226 53.24 9.70 -21.37
C ASN A 226 52.06 9.56 -20.41
N ASN A 227 51.59 8.32 -20.23
CA ASN A 227 50.48 8.03 -19.32
C ASN A 227 50.89 8.23 -17.84
N ASN A 228 52.15 7.94 -17.49
CA ASN A 228 52.73 8.10 -16.15
C ASN A 228 53.87 9.15 -16.13
N PRO A 229 54.13 9.80 -14.98
CA PRO A 229 55.18 10.82 -14.82
C PRO A 229 56.57 10.21 -14.67
N SER A 230 57.59 10.95 -15.09
CA SER A 230 59.00 10.69 -14.82
C SER A 230 59.62 11.69 -13.84
N GLN A 231 60.85 11.41 -13.41
CA GLN A 231 61.69 12.36 -12.68
C GLN A 231 61.78 13.70 -13.43
N GLY A 232 61.38 14.79 -12.78
CA GLY A 232 61.35 16.14 -13.34
C GLY A 232 60.04 16.54 -14.04
N ASP A 233 59.07 15.63 -14.18
CA ASP A 233 57.78 15.94 -14.78
C ASP A 233 56.84 16.69 -13.82
N ILE A 234 55.86 17.38 -14.40
CA ILE A 234 54.71 17.95 -13.68
C ILE A 234 53.50 17.06 -13.93
N GLY A 235 52.93 16.49 -12.87
CA GLY A 235 51.72 15.67 -12.93
C GLY A 235 50.49 16.37 -12.38
N ILE A 236 49.32 15.96 -12.87
CA ILE A 236 48.00 16.44 -12.47
C ILE A 236 47.24 15.35 -11.72
N TRP A 237 46.93 15.61 -10.47
CA TRP A 237 46.03 14.80 -9.66
C TRP A 237 44.65 15.45 -9.64
N SER A 238 43.59 14.69 -9.89
CA SER A 238 42.20 15.17 -9.79
C SER A 238 41.46 14.43 -8.69
N PHE A 239 40.62 15.15 -7.94
CA PHE A 239 39.73 14.55 -6.95
C PHE A 239 38.40 15.31 -6.91
N ASN A 240 37.28 14.59 -6.82
CA ASN A 240 35.94 15.17 -6.72
C ASN A 240 35.29 14.73 -5.40
N LEU A 241 34.77 15.70 -4.65
CA LEU A 241 33.88 15.47 -3.52
C LEU A 241 32.44 15.68 -3.99
N ASN A 242 31.65 14.60 -3.97
CA ASN A 242 30.20 14.68 -4.10
C ASN A 242 29.51 14.28 -2.79
N ILE A 243 28.52 15.08 -2.39
CA ILE A 243 27.58 14.73 -1.33
C ILE A 243 26.22 14.61 -2.03
N PRO A 244 25.80 13.41 -2.46
CA PRO A 244 24.55 13.23 -3.18
C PRO A 244 23.35 13.58 -2.30
N LYS A 245 22.24 13.92 -2.94
CA LYS A 245 20.96 14.19 -2.27
C LYS A 245 19.93 13.16 -2.73
N LYS A 246 19.36 12.43 -1.79
CA LYS A 246 18.27 11.48 -2.03
C LYS A 246 16.93 12.22 -2.04
N SER A 247 15.91 11.62 -2.67
CA SER A 247 14.52 12.12 -2.61
C SER A 247 13.96 12.11 -1.18
N THR A 248 14.36 11.11 -0.39
CA THR A 248 14.02 10.91 1.03
C THR A 248 15.23 10.35 1.78
N GLY A 249 15.26 10.48 3.10
CA GLY A 249 16.25 9.88 3.98
C GLY A 249 17.64 10.51 3.91
N SER A 250 17.80 11.72 3.36
CA SER A 250 19.07 12.46 3.42
C SER A 250 19.15 13.30 4.69
N LEU A 251 20.33 13.32 5.33
CA LEU A 251 20.74 14.39 6.24
C LEU A 251 21.31 15.56 5.45
N PHE A 252 20.98 16.79 5.82
CA PHE A 252 21.62 18.00 5.26
C PHE A 252 22.93 18.33 5.98
N ILE A 253 23.84 18.98 5.26
CA ILE A 253 25.09 19.53 5.78
C ILE A 253 24.73 20.65 6.76
N GLU A 254 25.34 20.69 7.94
CA GLU A 254 25.01 21.66 8.98
C GLU A 254 25.38 23.10 8.55
N GLU A 255 24.37 23.96 8.41
CA GLU A 255 24.55 25.34 7.94
C GLU A 255 25.45 26.14 8.90
N GLY A 256 26.36 26.95 8.34
CA GLY A 256 27.30 27.77 9.10
C GLY A 256 28.55 27.04 9.60
N LYS A 257 28.63 25.71 9.48
CA LYS A 257 29.88 24.95 9.64
C LYS A 257 30.77 25.09 8.40
N LYS A 258 32.03 24.70 8.56
CA LYS A 258 32.98 24.50 7.46
C LYS A 258 33.09 23.02 7.12
N ILE A 259 33.26 22.75 5.84
CA ILE A 259 33.68 21.48 5.27
C ILE A 259 35.19 21.59 5.08
N ILE A 260 35.94 20.67 5.65
CA ILE A 260 37.40 20.69 5.63
C ILE A 260 37.86 19.59 4.66
N ILE A 261 38.65 19.98 3.66
CA ILE A 261 39.26 19.02 2.73
C ILE A 261 40.76 19.08 2.94
N GLU A 262 41.38 17.93 3.21
CA GLU A 262 42.81 17.78 3.41
C GLU A 262 43.37 16.86 2.34
N TYR A 263 44.41 17.30 1.63
CA TYR A 263 45.10 16.51 0.64
C TYR A 263 46.59 16.42 1.01
N THR A 264 47.05 15.20 1.27
CA THR A 264 48.44 14.91 1.64
C THR A 264 49.18 14.36 0.44
N LEU A 265 50.24 15.05 0.03
CA LEU A 265 51.17 14.62 -1.00
C LEU A 265 52.14 13.55 -0.46
N ALA A 266 52.51 12.61 -1.32
CA ALA A 266 53.58 11.65 -1.09
C ALA A 266 54.93 12.35 -0.88
N ASP A 267 55.83 11.72 -0.12
CA ASP A 267 57.22 12.18 0.00
C ASP A 267 57.86 12.42 -1.37
N LYS A 268 58.65 13.50 -1.48
CA LYS A 268 59.32 13.96 -2.71
C LYS A 268 58.41 14.45 -3.85
N LEU A 269 57.15 14.78 -3.58
CA LEU A 269 56.32 15.55 -4.51
C LEU A 269 56.23 17.01 -4.06
N ASP A 270 56.74 17.94 -4.87
CA ASP A 270 56.61 19.37 -4.58
C ASP A 270 55.28 19.91 -5.12
N TYR A 271 54.58 20.70 -4.31
CA TYR A 271 53.36 21.38 -4.72
C TYR A 271 53.66 22.57 -5.65
N LEU A 272 53.06 22.60 -6.84
CA LEU A 272 53.24 23.67 -7.84
C LEU A 272 52.00 24.58 -8.04
N GLY A 273 50.97 24.45 -7.21
CA GLY A 273 49.70 25.15 -7.35
C GLY A 273 48.55 24.25 -7.82
N VAL A 274 47.44 24.87 -8.18
CA VAL A 274 46.23 24.17 -8.68
C VAL A 274 46.05 24.32 -10.20
N ALA A 275 45.09 23.57 -10.78
CA ALA A 275 44.71 23.64 -12.18
C ALA A 275 43.18 23.74 -12.38
N GLY A 276 42.75 24.15 -13.58
CA GLY A 276 41.33 24.34 -13.90
C GLY A 276 40.67 25.43 -13.05
N ASP A 277 39.39 25.24 -12.71
CA ASP A 277 38.61 26.15 -11.85
C ASP A 277 38.81 25.89 -10.34
N THR A 278 39.88 25.17 -9.97
CA THR A 278 40.18 24.81 -8.58
C THR A 278 40.62 26.05 -7.79
N PRO A 279 40.10 26.31 -6.58
CA PRO A 279 40.63 27.35 -5.71
C PRO A 279 41.97 26.95 -5.10
N GLU A 280 42.85 27.92 -4.83
CA GLU A 280 44.08 27.68 -4.05
C GLU A 280 43.77 27.18 -2.62
N PRO A 281 44.64 26.35 -1.99
CA PRO A 281 44.47 25.91 -0.62
C PRO A 281 44.45 27.09 0.35
N THR A 282 43.52 27.06 1.31
CA THR A 282 43.46 28.04 2.41
C THR A 282 44.64 27.91 3.39
N LYS A 283 45.30 26.74 3.44
CA LYS A 283 46.48 26.47 4.26
C LYS A 283 47.38 25.44 3.58
N ILE A 284 48.69 25.61 3.72
CA ILE A 284 49.72 24.69 3.23
C ILE A 284 50.71 24.45 4.37
N GLU A 285 50.88 23.18 4.77
CA GLU A 285 51.77 22.76 5.86
C GLU A 285 52.64 21.58 5.40
N GLY A 286 53.81 21.90 4.85
CA GLY A 286 54.68 20.91 4.20
C GLY A 286 53.95 20.25 3.03
N GLN A 287 53.74 18.95 3.10
CA GLN A 287 53.04 18.16 2.07
C GLN A 287 51.51 18.13 2.24
N LYS A 288 50.97 18.82 3.24
CA LYS A 288 49.52 18.86 3.52
C LYS A 288 48.90 20.15 2.99
N LEU A 289 47.92 20.00 2.11
CA LEU A 289 47.11 21.07 1.54
C LEU A 289 45.72 21.05 2.18
N THR A 290 45.18 22.19 2.60
CA THR A 290 43.85 22.25 3.23
C THR A 290 42.97 23.33 2.61
N TRP A 291 41.76 22.95 2.23
CA TRP A 291 40.67 23.85 1.82
C TRP A 291 39.56 23.89 2.87
N GLU A 292 39.13 25.10 3.21
CA GLU A 292 37.96 25.35 4.03
C GLU A 292 36.80 25.87 3.17
N ILE A 293 35.71 25.11 3.08
CA ILE A 293 34.53 25.46 2.28
C ILE A 293 33.35 25.73 3.22
N ALA A 294 32.63 26.83 2.99
CA ALA A 294 31.40 27.09 3.73
C ALA A 294 30.31 26.06 3.36
N ALA A 295 29.63 25.50 4.37
CA ALA A 295 28.44 24.68 4.13
C ALA A 295 27.36 25.51 3.41
N PRO A 296 26.70 24.98 2.36
CA PRO A 296 25.57 25.65 1.72
C PRO A 296 24.40 25.84 2.69
N THR A 297 23.63 26.91 2.53
CA THR A 297 22.44 27.14 3.36
C THR A 297 21.41 26.04 3.15
N TYR A 298 20.56 25.77 4.15
CA TYR A 298 19.55 24.71 4.03
C TYR A 298 18.59 24.97 2.85
N LEU A 299 18.29 26.23 2.52
CA LEU A 299 17.46 26.61 1.37
C LEU A 299 18.12 26.35 0.01
N GLU A 300 19.46 26.43 -0.06
CA GLU A 300 20.23 26.03 -1.24
C GLU A 300 20.24 24.50 -1.37
N GLN A 301 20.46 23.79 -0.26
CA GLN A 301 20.42 22.33 -0.20
C GLN A 301 19.03 21.78 -0.59
N GLU A 302 17.94 22.41 -0.16
CA GLU A 302 16.55 22.06 -0.52
C GLU A 302 16.30 22.15 -2.04
N LYS A 303 16.93 23.11 -2.73
CA LYS A 303 16.77 23.32 -4.19
C LYS A 303 17.79 22.58 -5.06
N ALA A 304 18.93 22.19 -4.50
CA ALA A 304 19.99 21.53 -5.23
C ALA A 304 19.65 20.08 -5.62
N THR A 305 20.32 19.57 -6.66
CA THR A 305 20.28 18.15 -7.09
C THR A 305 21.29 17.27 -6.36
N SER A 306 22.17 17.87 -5.54
CA SER A 306 23.16 17.24 -4.67
C SER A 306 23.57 18.29 -3.65
N LEU A 307 23.82 17.89 -2.40
CA LEU A 307 24.06 18.81 -1.29
C LEU A 307 25.38 19.58 -1.46
N LEU A 308 26.39 18.93 -2.04
CA LEU A 308 27.64 19.55 -2.45
C LEU A 308 28.23 18.82 -3.66
N ASN A 309 28.79 19.57 -4.61
CA ASN A 309 29.69 19.02 -5.62
C ASN A 309 30.91 19.94 -5.79
N LYS A 310 32.12 19.42 -5.65
CA LYS A 310 33.38 20.16 -5.81
C LYS A 310 34.43 19.29 -6.50
N THR A 311 35.13 19.90 -7.45
CA THR A 311 36.22 19.31 -8.24
C THR A 311 37.50 20.06 -7.92
N PHE A 312 38.60 19.32 -7.81
CA PHE A 312 39.92 19.85 -7.52
C PHE A 312 40.95 19.21 -8.44
N GLN A 313 41.92 20.01 -8.89
CA GLN A 313 43.09 19.56 -9.64
C GLN A 313 44.35 20.17 -9.05
N ILE A 314 45.30 19.31 -8.67
CA ILE A 314 46.58 19.68 -8.05
C ILE A 314 47.72 19.42 -9.04
N ARG A 315 48.63 20.38 -9.15
CA ARG A 315 49.87 20.27 -9.93
C ARG A 315 51.01 19.89 -9.00
N THR A 316 51.69 18.78 -9.27
CA THR A 316 52.84 18.31 -8.47
C THR A 316 54.08 18.12 -9.34
N PHE A 317 55.23 18.61 -8.88
CA PHE A 317 56.53 18.27 -9.44
C PHE A 317 57.03 16.94 -8.89
N PHE A 318 57.51 16.07 -9.77
CA PHE A 318 58.12 14.80 -9.40
C PHE A 318 59.62 15.01 -9.23
N GLN A 319 60.11 15.05 -7.98
CA GLN A 319 61.54 15.31 -7.75
C GLN A 319 62.44 14.28 -8.43
N THR A 320 63.60 14.72 -8.89
CA THR A 320 64.65 13.85 -9.49
C THR A 320 65.28 12.85 -8.51
N SER A 321 64.90 12.91 -7.22
CA SER A 321 65.34 12.00 -6.16
C SER A 321 64.41 10.80 -5.95
N ILE A 322 63.29 10.71 -6.69
CA ILE A 322 62.36 9.56 -6.65
C ILE A 322 62.98 8.40 -7.46
N PRO A 323 63.14 7.19 -6.90
CA PRO A 323 63.65 6.05 -7.65
C PRO A 323 62.74 5.70 -8.85
N ASN A 324 63.34 5.25 -9.96
CA ASN A 324 62.56 4.73 -11.08
C ASN A 324 61.65 3.58 -10.61
N PHE A 325 60.44 3.54 -11.16
CA PHE A 325 59.34 2.62 -10.87
C PHE A 325 58.77 2.71 -9.45
N ALA A 326 59.24 3.64 -8.62
CA ALA A 326 58.65 3.87 -7.30
C ALA A 326 57.20 4.38 -7.41
N THR A 327 56.29 3.75 -6.67
CA THR A 327 54.91 4.20 -6.53
C THR A 327 54.83 5.33 -5.51
N VAL A 328 54.26 6.47 -5.92
CA VAL A 328 53.88 7.56 -5.01
C VAL A 328 52.36 7.49 -4.75
N GLU A 329 51.94 7.66 -3.50
CA GLU A 329 50.52 7.63 -3.09
C GLU A 329 50.13 8.96 -2.42
N ASN A 330 49.12 9.62 -2.99
CA ASN A 330 48.50 10.80 -2.43
C ASN A 330 47.16 10.44 -1.75
N LYS A 331 46.81 11.16 -0.68
CA LYS A 331 45.60 10.91 0.11
C LYS A 331 44.72 12.16 0.21
N ALA A 332 43.47 12.05 -0.23
CA ALA A 332 42.41 13.01 0.04
C ALA A 332 41.57 12.56 1.25
N VAL A 333 41.18 13.52 2.09
CA VAL A 333 40.22 13.35 3.19
C VAL A 333 39.24 14.50 3.17
N ALA A 334 37.94 14.22 3.27
CA ALA A 334 36.89 15.24 3.35
C ALA A 334 36.09 15.08 4.65
N THR A 335 36.18 16.09 5.52
CA THR A 335 35.50 16.15 6.82
C THR A 335 34.26 17.04 6.72
N THR A 336 33.08 16.46 6.91
CA THR A 336 31.78 17.14 6.77
C THR A 336 30.94 16.99 8.04
N ASN A 337 30.29 18.07 8.46
CA ASN A 337 29.30 18.07 9.54
C ASN A 337 27.89 18.00 8.95
N PHE A 338 27.09 17.05 9.41
CA PHE A 338 25.69 16.90 9.03
C PHE A 338 24.79 17.19 10.23
N ILE A 339 23.60 17.70 9.96
CA ILE A 339 22.61 17.97 11.00
C ILE A 339 22.37 16.70 11.85
N THR A 340 22.38 16.88 13.17
CA THR A 340 22.08 15.84 14.19
C THR A 340 23.06 14.67 14.35
N LEU A 341 24.19 14.68 13.64
CA LEU A 341 25.35 13.87 14.03
C LEU A 341 26.20 14.66 15.04
N THR A 342 26.66 14.00 16.10
CA THR A 342 27.57 14.59 17.09
C THR A 342 28.99 14.73 16.55
N ASP A 343 29.38 13.81 15.68
CA ASP A 343 30.73 13.69 15.12
C ASP A 343 30.72 14.01 13.63
N SER A 344 31.80 14.64 13.15
CA SER A 344 32.00 14.89 11.72
C SER A 344 32.30 13.58 10.98
N ILE A 345 31.74 13.42 9.77
CA ILE A 345 32.04 12.31 8.88
C ILE A 345 33.33 12.60 8.12
N MET A 346 34.23 11.61 8.04
CA MET A 346 35.47 11.66 7.26
C MET A 346 35.42 10.66 6.10
N ASP A 347 35.23 11.15 4.87
CA ASP A 347 35.41 10.35 3.65
C ASP A 347 36.91 10.34 3.29
N THR A 348 37.45 9.20 2.82
CA THR A 348 38.88 9.04 2.51
C THR A 348 39.09 8.35 1.16
N SER A 349 39.98 8.93 0.36
CA SER A 349 40.31 8.44 -0.98
C SER A 349 41.80 8.56 -1.28
N LYS A 350 42.39 7.47 -1.75
CA LYS A 350 43.81 7.38 -2.11
C LYS A 350 43.94 7.28 -3.63
N ALA A 351 45.01 7.87 -4.15
CA ALA A 351 45.42 7.69 -5.53
C ALA A 351 46.92 7.43 -5.57
N SER A 352 47.38 6.54 -6.45
CA SER A 352 48.80 6.29 -6.65
C SER A 352 49.18 6.20 -8.13
N VAL A 353 50.45 6.50 -8.41
CA VAL A 353 51.05 6.34 -9.74
C VAL A 353 52.51 5.91 -9.60
N SER A 354 53.00 5.10 -10.53
CA SER A 354 54.42 4.71 -10.59
C SER A 354 55.22 5.70 -11.42
N VAL A 355 56.34 6.17 -10.87
CA VAL A 355 57.24 7.12 -11.52
C VAL A 355 58.11 6.38 -12.53
N SER A 356 57.87 6.62 -13.82
CA SER A 356 58.57 5.95 -14.91
C SER A 356 60.02 6.42 -15.04
N ALA A 357 60.91 5.55 -15.53
CA ALA A 357 62.25 5.95 -15.93
C ALA A 357 62.20 7.12 -16.95
N SER A 358 63.15 8.04 -16.85
CA SER A 358 63.25 9.16 -17.81
C SER A 358 63.55 8.62 -19.21
N ASP A 359 62.89 9.20 -20.22
CA ASP A 359 62.97 8.73 -21.61
C ASP A 359 64.37 8.99 -22.20
N PRO A 360 65.11 7.96 -22.66
CA PRO A 360 66.43 8.11 -23.25
C PRO A 360 66.42 8.57 -24.72
N ALA A 361 65.26 8.90 -25.32
CA ALA A 361 65.05 9.17 -26.74
C ALA A 361 65.94 10.26 -27.37
N THR A 362 67.16 9.87 -27.70
CA THR A 362 67.91 10.41 -28.83
C THR A 362 67.85 9.41 -29.96
N ILE A 363 66.90 9.62 -30.89
CA ILE A 363 66.92 8.94 -32.19
C ILE A 363 68.27 9.30 -32.85
N PRO A 364 69.16 8.33 -33.12
CA PRO A 364 70.42 8.64 -33.78
C PRO A 364 70.11 9.21 -35.17
N PRO A 365 70.66 10.37 -35.57
CA PRO A 365 70.45 10.88 -36.91
C PRO A 365 70.97 9.87 -37.93
N THR A 366 70.20 9.66 -39.01
CA THR A 366 70.56 8.75 -40.09
C THR A 366 71.77 9.32 -40.86
N ILE A 367 72.98 8.91 -40.48
CA ILE A 367 74.22 9.33 -41.13
C ILE A 367 74.78 8.17 -41.95
N GLY A 368 74.69 8.26 -43.28
CA GLY A 368 75.41 7.36 -44.19
C GLY A 368 74.70 7.08 -45.50
N SER A 369 75.49 6.64 -46.49
CA SER A 369 75.05 6.26 -47.83
C SER A 369 75.06 4.73 -48.04
N VAL A 370 74.70 3.96 -47.01
CA VAL A 370 74.71 2.48 -47.03
C VAL A 370 73.48 1.93 -46.32
N TYR A 371 72.88 0.86 -46.85
CA TYR A 371 71.81 0.13 -46.18
C TYR A 371 72.41 -0.94 -45.27
N ALA A 372 72.27 -0.75 -43.96
CA ALA A 372 72.56 -1.78 -42.95
C ALA A 372 71.25 -2.45 -42.51
N PRO A 373 71.25 -3.70 -42.02
CA PRO A 373 70.09 -4.30 -41.41
C PRO A 373 69.67 -3.52 -40.16
N ALA A 374 68.37 -3.50 -39.87
CA ALA A 374 67.86 -2.76 -38.73
C ALA A 374 66.77 -3.51 -37.97
N HIS A 375 66.84 -3.41 -36.65
CA HIS A 375 65.77 -3.75 -35.72
C HIS A 375 65.02 -2.47 -35.34
N ARG A 376 63.69 -2.53 -35.26
CA ARG A 376 62.80 -1.41 -34.97
C ARG A 376 61.89 -1.76 -33.82
N GLY A 377 61.80 -0.87 -32.84
CA GLY A 377 60.97 -1.04 -31.65
C GLY A 377 59.53 -0.52 -31.83
N PRO A 378 58.68 -0.75 -30.81
CA PRO A 378 57.31 -0.25 -30.79
C PRO A 378 57.27 1.28 -30.65
N VAL A 379 56.25 1.94 -31.21
CA VAL A 379 56.00 3.39 -31.02
C VAL A 379 54.73 3.69 -30.23
N ASP A 380 53.88 2.69 -30.03
CA ASP A 380 52.68 2.76 -29.21
C ASP A 380 52.33 1.39 -28.62
N GLU A 381 51.35 1.38 -27.74
CA GLU A 381 50.82 0.21 -27.04
C GLU A 381 49.76 -0.58 -27.86
N ASN A 382 49.69 -0.35 -29.19
CA ASN A 382 48.73 -0.94 -30.13
C ASN A 382 49.39 -1.48 -31.42
N TRP A 383 50.50 -2.19 -31.27
CA TRP A 383 51.31 -2.81 -32.34
C TRP A 383 51.95 -1.83 -33.34
N GLY A 384 51.96 -0.53 -33.06
CA GLY A 384 52.68 0.46 -33.88
C GLY A 384 54.19 0.22 -33.86
N ILE A 385 54.83 0.32 -35.03
CA ILE A 385 56.27 0.05 -35.24
C ILE A 385 56.97 1.33 -35.73
N ALA A 386 58.18 1.59 -35.24
CA ALA A 386 58.97 2.74 -35.69
C ALA A 386 59.22 2.77 -37.22
N THR A 387 59.08 3.95 -37.82
CA THR A 387 59.32 4.15 -39.26
C THR A 387 60.81 4.35 -39.60
N ALA A 388 61.63 4.70 -38.61
CA ALA A 388 63.08 4.80 -38.67
C ALA A 388 63.74 3.68 -37.83
N THR A 389 65.07 3.57 -37.89
CA THR A 389 65.90 2.55 -37.20
C THR A 389 66.09 2.84 -35.69
N GLY A 390 65.12 3.48 -35.05
CA GLY A 390 65.21 3.96 -33.67
C GLY A 390 64.74 2.93 -32.63
N ASN A 391 65.11 3.19 -31.37
CA ASN A 391 64.52 2.59 -30.19
C ASN A 391 63.85 3.72 -29.37
N PRO A 392 62.54 3.99 -29.54
CA PRO A 392 61.85 5.06 -28.83
C PRO A 392 61.47 4.69 -27.37
N ASP A 393 61.81 3.47 -26.91
CA ASP A 393 61.67 2.96 -25.53
C ASP A 393 60.38 3.39 -24.82
N ILE A 394 59.24 3.06 -25.42
CA ILE A 394 57.94 3.57 -24.97
C ILE A 394 57.58 3.09 -23.56
N LYS A 395 56.79 3.91 -22.87
CA LYS A 395 56.15 3.56 -21.60
C LYS A 395 54.77 2.99 -21.91
N ALA A 396 54.46 1.81 -21.39
CA ALA A 396 53.22 1.10 -21.69
C ALA A 396 52.73 0.29 -20.48
N TYR A 397 51.47 -0.11 -20.49
CA TYR A 397 50.92 -0.99 -19.45
C TYR A 397 51.10 -2.47 -19.80
N ASP A 398 50.83 -3.37 -18.86
CA ASP A 398 50.82 -4.82 -19.05
C ASP A 398 49.72 -5.32 -20.02
N SER A 399 48.73 -4.47 -20.31
CA SER A 399 47.74 -4.68 -21.38
C SER A 399 48.25 -4.35 -22.79
N ALA A 400 49.48 -3.86 -22.93
CA ALA A 400 50.02 -3.35 -24.18
C ALA A 400 50.30 -4.42 -25.24
N LYS A 401 50.11 -4.00 -26.49
CA LYS A 401 50.42 -4.74 -27.71
C LYS A 401 51.63 -4.09 -28.36
N LEU A 402 52.76 -4.79 -28.41
CA LEU A 402 54.04 -4.24 -28.87
C LEU A 402 54.41 -4.79 -30.25
N GLY A 403 54.75 -3.89 -31.17
CA GLY A 403 55.17 -4.24 -32.52
C GLY A 403 56.67 -4.05 -32.71
N PHE A 404 57.35 -5.08 -33.19
CA PHE A 404 58.78 -5.05 -33.52
C PHE A 404 58.97 -5.45 -34.99
N SER A 405 60.04 -4.96 -35.63
CA SER A 405 60.34 -5.32 -37.03
C SER A 405 61.82 -5.43 -37.33
N LEU A 406 62.17 -6.34 -38.24
CA LEU A 406 63.48 -6.47 -38.85
C LEU A 406 63.45 -6.03 -40.31
N MET A 407 64.46 -5.25 -40.68
CA MET A 407 64.78 -4.84 -42.03
C MET A 407 66.07 -5.57 -42.42
N LEU A 408 65.93 -6.68 -43.14
CA LEU A 408 67.03 -7.51 -43.63
C LEU A 408 67.56 -6.92 -44.94
N ASN A 409 68.87 -6.93 -45.18
CA ASN A 409 69.44 -6.47 -46.46
C ASN A 409 70.88 -6.94 -46.65
N SER A 410 71.48 -6.57 -47.77
CA SER A 410 72.83 -6.92 -48.21
C SER A 410 73.98 -6.33 -47.41
N ALA A 411 73.83 -5.23 -46.67
CA ALA A 411 74.95 -4.64 -45.93
C ALA A 411 76.17 -4.36 -46.84
N MET A 412 77.34 -4.94 -46.53
CA MET A 412 78.54 -4.91 -47.40
C MET A 412 78.52 -6.01 -48.47
N ASN A 413 77.67 -7.03 -48.36
CA ASN A 413 77.44 -8.05 -49.40
C ASN A 413 76.54 -7.51 -50.52
N ASP A 414 76.89 -6.34 -51.05
CA ASP A 414 76.06 -5.53 -51.94
C ASP A 414 76.11 -5.91 -53.42
N SER A 415 76.47 -7.17 -53.74
CA SER A 415 76.48 -7.63 -55.12
C SER A 415 75.07 -7.61 -55.74
N PRO A 416 74.91 -7.02 -56.94
CA PRO A 416 73.67 -7.14 -57.73
C PRO A 416 73.55 -8.49 -58.46
N SER A 417 74.58 -9.34 -58.39
CA SER A 417 74.74 -10.53 -59.25
C SER A 417 75.12 -11.82 -58.52
N TYR A 418 75.68 -11.75 -57.31
CA TYR A 418 76.02 -12.92 -56.49
C TYR A 418 74.97 -13.11 -55.40
N ASP A 419 74.31 -14.27 -55.43
CA ASP A 419 73.42 -14.72 -54.35
C ASP A 419 74.24 -14.95 -53.06
N PHE A 420 73.58 -14.88 -51.90
CA PHE A 420 74.25 -15.14 -50.62
C PHE A 420 74.60 -16.62 -50.50
N ILE A 421 75.76 -16.90 -49.93
CA ILE A 421 76.22 -18.25 -49.60
C ILE A 421 75.52 -18.75 -48.32
N TYR A 422 75.24 -17.84 -47.39
CA TYR A 422 74.53 -18.11 -46.14
C TYR A 422 73.83 -16.85 -45.64
N TYR A 423 72.63 -16.97 -45.06
CA TYR A 423 71.90 -15.86 -44.46
C TYR A 423 70.95 -16.39 -43.39
N ASP A 424 71.24 -16.18 -42.11
CA ASP A 424 70.41 -16.65 -41.00
C ASP A 424 70.11 -15.50 -40.02
N VAL A 425 68.88 -15.47 -39.53
CA VAL A 425 68.42 -14.47 -38.56
C VAL A 425 67.97 -15.17 -37.30
N TYR A 426 68.57 -14.79 -36.17
CA TYR A 426 68.13 -15.18 -34.84
C TYR A 426 67.46 -13.98 -34.18
N TYR A 427 66.31 -14.20 -33.56
CA TYR A 427 65.54 -13.19 -32.84
C TYR A 427 65.16 -13.76 -31.49
N ASN A 428 65.65 -13.16 -30.39
CA ASN A 428 65.23 -13.54 -29.05
C ASN A 428 64.10 -12.61 -28.62
N ILE A 429 63.01 -13.21 -28.13
CA ILE A 429 61.86 -12.53 -27.56
C ILE A 429 62.06 -12.53 -26.04
N ASP A 430 61.74 -11.40 -25.39
CA ASP A 430 61.80 -11.27 -23.94
C ASP A 430 60.91 -12.32 -23.24
N ASP A 431 61.37 -12.83 -22.10
CA ASP A 431 60.63 -13.82 -21.30
C ASP A 431 59.25 -13.32 -20.83
N ASN A 432 58.92 -12.03 -20.99
CA ASN A 432 57.65 -11.40 -20.63
C ASN A 432 56.81 -10.95 -21.84
N LEU A 433 57.18 -11.37 -23.07
CA LEU A 433 56.47 -11.03 -24.31
C LEU A 433 55.97 -12.25 -25.08
N ASN A 434 54.65 -12.47 -25.10
CA ASN A 434 54.04 -13.55 -25.85
C ASN A 434 53.96 -13.20 -27.35
N LEU A 435 54.50 -14.05 -28.23
CA LEU A 435 54.33 -13.91 -29.68
C LEU A 435 52.90 -14.28 -30.12
N ASP A 436 52.17 -13.29 -30.64
CA ASP A 436 50.79 -13.41 -31.12
C ASP A 436 50.72 -13.53 -32.65
N TYR A 437 51.49 -12.70 -33.38
CA TYR A 437 51.54 -12.71 -34.83
C TYR A 437 52.95 -12.51 -35.38
N PHE A 438 53.23 -13.13 -36.52
CA PHE A 438 54.44 -12.96 -37.30
C PHE A 438 54.10 -12.56 -38.73
N ARG A 439 54.70 -11.49 -39.26
CA ARG A 439 54.63 -11.13 -40.68
C ARG A 439 55.93 -11.55 -41.36
N SER A 440 55.82 -12.36 -42.42
CA SER A 440 56.97 -12.93 -43.14
C SER A 440 57.79 -11.92 -43.95
N GLY A 441 57.32 -10.67 -44.07
CA GLY A 441 58.03 -9.60 -44.74
C GLY A 441 57.88 -9.59 -46.27
N ASP A 442 58.08 -8.41 -46.83
CA ASP A 442 58.06 -8.13 -48.26
C ASP A 442 59.49 -7.98 -48.77
N PHE A 443 59.85 -8.63 -49.87
CA PHE A 443 61.23 -8.66 -50.36
C PHE A 443 61.41 -8.00 -51.73
N TYR A 444 62.42 -7.14 -51.83
CA TYR A 444 62.71 -6.30 -52.99
C TYR A 444 64.20 -6.41 -53.38
N PHE A 445 64.52 -6.07 -54.62
CA PHE A 445 65.89 -5.98 -55.10
C PHE A 445 66.45 -4.57 -54.86
N LYS A 446 67.35 -4.45 -53.88
CA LYS A 446 67.95 -3.18 -53.47
C LYS A 446 69.35 -3.38 -52.83
N PRO A 447 70.37 -3.78 -53.61
CA PRO A 447 71.70 -4.10 -53.08
C PRO A 447 72.40 -2.93 -52.38
N ASN A 448 72.36 -1.72 -52.97
CA ASN A 448 72.95 -0.51 -52.39
C ASN A 448 72.21 0.77 -52.86
N VAL A 449 72.68 1.94 -52.41
CA VAL A 449 72.07 3.25 -52.70
C VAL A 449 72.04 3.63 -54.19
N ASN A 450 72.85 3.00 -55.05
CA ASN A 450 72.88 3.26 -56.49
C ASN A 450 71.70 2.61 -57.23
N TYR A 451 70.84 1.86 -56.53
CA TYR A 451 69.63 1.24 -57.06
C TYR A 451 68.37 1.92 -56.47
N PRO A 452 68.01 3.12 -56.95
CA PRO A 452 66.82 3.83 -56.48
C PRO A 452 65.54 3.11 -56.95
N GLY A 453 64.62 2.88 -56.00
CA GLY A 453 63.33 2.24 -56.26
C GLY A 453 63.08 1.02 -55.39
N TRP A 454 62.06 0.24 -55.77
CA TRP A 454 61.61 -0.99 -55.11
C TRP A 454 61.25 -2.10 -56.14
N PRO A 455 62.16 -2.47 -57.07
CA PRO A 455 61.89 -3.54 -58.02
C PRO A 455 61.79 -4.90 -57.33
N GLN A 456 61.04 -5.82 -57.93
CA GLN A 456 60.93 -7.20 -57.47
C GLN A 456 62.24 -7.98 -57.70
N LEU A 457 62.52 -8.95 -56.83
CA LEU A 457 63.65 -9.87 -56.99
C LEU A 457 63.41 -10.80 -58.19
N LYS A 458 64.50 -11.15 -58.91
CA LYS A 458 64.44 -12.11 -60.04
C LYS A 458 63.98 -13.51 -59.60
N LYS A 459 64.22 -13.85 -58.34
CA LYS A 459 63.73 -15.03 -57.62
C LYS A 459 63.46 -14.59 -56.19
N SER A 460 62.32 -14.97 -55.62
CA SER A 460 62.03 -14.72 -54.21
C SER A 460 63.00 -15.50 -53.31
N PRO A 461 63.35 -14.99 -52.12
CA PRO A 461 64.05 -15.79 -51.12
C PRO A 461 63.19 -16.94 -50.64
N LYS A 462 63.84 -17.95 -50.05
CA LYS A 462 63.22 -19.04 -49.33
C LYS A 462 63.87 -19.17 -47.96
N TYR A 463 63.05 -19.31 -46.92
CA TYR A 463 63.52 -19.57 -45.58
C TYR A 463 62.53 -20.44 -44.80
N ASN A 464 63.07 -21.17 -43.83
CA ASN A 464 62.31 -21.92 -42.85
C ASN A 464 62.17 -21.08 -41.57
N LEU A 465 61.00 -21.13 -40.95
CA LEU A 465 60.70 -20.53 -39.65
C LEU A 465 60.79 -21.62 -38.57
N LEU A 466 61.77 -21.47 -37.68
CA LEU A 466 61.96 -22.33 -36.53
C LEU A 466 61.86 -21.51 -35.24
N VAL A 467 61.50 -22.16 -34.13
CA VAL A 467 61.47 -21.54 -32.80
C VAL A 467 62.10 -22.43 -31.73
N LYS A 468 62.38 -21.81 -30.58
CA LYS A 468 62.56 -22.49 -29.31
C LYS A 468 61.52 -22.00 -28.32
N TYR A 469 60.96 -22.92 -27.56
CA TYR A 469 60.18 -22.58 -26.39
C TYR A 469 61.08 -22.47 -25.15
N ASP A 470 60.54 -21.96 -24.05
CA ASP A 470 61.27 -21.85 -22.79
C ASP A 470 61.79 -23.22 -22.32
N GLY A 471 63.11 -23.29 -22.10
CA GLY A 471 63.81 -24.52 -21.70
C GLY A 471 64.27 -25.43 -22.84
N ASP A 472 63.91 -25.17 -24.10
CA ASP A 472 64.23 -26.08 -25.22
C ASP A 472 65.72 -26.07 -25.64
N THR A 473 66.33 -27.26 -25.69
CA THR A 473 67.69 -27.46 -26.23
C THR A 473 67.76 -27.45 -27.74
N ASP A 474 66.69 -27.88 -28.42
CA ASP A 474 66.64 -28.08 -29.87
C ASP A 474 65.67 -27.10 -30.55
N TRP A 475 65.76 -26.95 -31.86
CA TRP A 475 64.86 -26.08 -32.64
C TRP A 475 63.64 -26.85 -33.13
N THR A 476 62.46 -26.26 -32.96
CA THR A 476 61.20 -26.77 -33.54
C THR A 476 60.92 -26.02 -34.84
N THR A 477 60.88 -26.73 -35.98
CA THR A 477 60.42 -26.14 -37.25
C THR A 477 58.92 -25.91 -37.20
N LEU A 478 58.49 -24.64 -37.25
CA LEU A 478 57.07 -24.30 -37.38
C LEU A 478 56.61 -24.38 -38.84
N LYS A 479 57.47 -23.93 -39.78
CA LYS A 479 57.14 -23.94 -41.20
C LYS A 479 58.38 -23.94 -42.10
N GLU A 480 58.38 -24.84 -43.08
CA GLU A 480 59.35 -24.84 -44.18
C GLU A 480 58.85 -23.99 -45.36
N ASP A 481 59.77 -23.40 -46.14
CA ASP A 481 59.47 -22.58 -47.32
C ASP A 481 58.35 -21.55 -47.07
N VAL A 482 58.57 -20.64 -46.11
CA VAL A 482 57.56 -19.69 -45.63
C VAL A 482 57.03 -18.80 -46.76
N GLU A 483 55.70 -18.78 -46.90
CA GLU A 483 54.99 -17.87 -47.81
C GLU A 483 55.22 -16.42 -47.37
N LEU A 484 55.84 -15.62 -48.25
CA LEU A 484 56.23 -14.22 -48.04
C LEU A 484 55.01 -13.29 -48.02
N SER A 485 55.19 -12.04 -47.59
CA SER A 485 54.15 -11.00 -47.57
C SER A 485 52.88 -11.37 -46.76
N LYS A 486 53.00 -12.32 -45.83
CA LYS A 486 51.86 -12.93 -45.13
C LYS A 486 51.94 -12.69 -43.63
N MET A 487 50.79 -12.40 -43.04
CA MET A 487 50.61 -12.40 -41.58
C MET A 487 50.14 -13.79 -41.14
N TYR A 488 50.82 -14.34 -40.14
CA TYR A 488 50.49 -15.59 -39.47
C TYR A 488 50.12 -15.28 -38.03
N SER A 489 48.99 -15.78 -37.56
CA SER A 489 48.74 -15.88 -36.12
C SER A 489 49.55 -17.01 -35.50
N ARG A 490 49.74 -16.95 -34.18
CA ARG A 490 50.25 -18.03 -33.33
C ARG A 490 49.64 -19.39 -33.67
N LYS A 491 48.33 -19.42 -33.92
CA LYS A 491 47.57 -20.61 -34.30
C LYS A 491 47.88 -21.10 -35.72
N ASP A 492 48.08 -20.20 -36.68
CA ASP A 492 48.48 -20.56 -38.06
C ASP A 492 49.89 -21.18 -38.11
N LEU A 493 50.72 -20.87 -37.11
CA LEU A 493 52.06 -21.42 -36.93
C LEU A 493 52.08 -22.72 -36.11
N GLY A 494 50.95 -23.18 -35.57
CA GLY A 494 50.87 -24.39 -34.75
C GLY A 494 51.55 -24.28 -33.38
N ILE A 495 51.78 -23.06 -32.87
CA ILE A 495 52.39 -22.84 -31.55
C ILE A 495 51.36 -23.16 -30.45
N PRO A 496 51.66 -24.02 -29.47
CA PRO A 496 50.74 -24.33 -28.35
C PRO A 496 50.48 -23.12 -27.44
N ASP A 497 49.26 -23.01 -26.91
CA ASP A 497 48.87 -21.86 -26.07
C ASP A 497 49.64 -21.80 -24.74
N ASP A 498 50.12 -22.93 -24.22
CA ASP A 498 50.90 -23.06 -22.98
C ASP A 498 52.42 -22.82 -23.15
N LYS A 499 52.89 -22.61 -24.38
CA LYS A 499 54.33 -22.56 -24.72
C LYS A 499 54.81 -21.16 -25.10
N HIS A 500 55.53 -20.49 -24.20
CA HIS A 500 56.22 -19.24 -24.53
C HIS A 500 57.36 -19.47 -25.55
N VAL A 501 57.52 -18.55 -26.52
CA VAL A 501 58.54 -18.62 -27.58
C VAL A 501 59.69 -17.68 -27.21
N SER A 502 60.79 -18.22 -26.68
CA SER A 502 61.96 -17.42 -26.32
C SER A 502 62.82 -17.04 -27.54
N LYS A 503 62.85 -17.86 -28.60
CA LYS A 503 63.69 -17.61 -29.78
C LYS A 503 63.00 -17.98 -31.08
N VAL A 504 63.29 -17.20 -32.11
CA VAL A 504 62.92 -17.45 -33.51
C VAL A 504 64.18 -17.52 -34.36
N TRP A 505 64.22 -18.44 -35.31
CA TRP A 505 65.27 -18.57 -36.32
C TRP A 505 64.63 -18.57 -37.71
N LEU A 506 65.05 -17.63 -38.54
CA LEU A 506 64.75 -17.57 -39.96
C LEU A 506 65.96 -18.12 -40.70
N HIS A 507 65.89 -19.39 -41.11
CA HIS A 507 66.97 -20.08 -41.80
C HIS A 507 66.79 -19.97 -43.31
N PHE A 508 67.57 -19.14 -44.01
CA PHE A 508 67.38 -18.98 -45.46
C PHE A 508 68.02 -20.14 -46.23
N THR A 509 67.17 -21.01 -46.78
CA THR A 509 67.54 -22.05 -47.73
C THR A 509 67.90 -21.46 -49.10
N TYR A 510 67.44 -20.23 -49.40
CA TYR A 510 67.88 -19.44 -50.55
C TYR A 510 67.75 -17.93 -50.27
N ALA A 511 68.85 -17.19 -50.34
CA ALA A 511 68.87 -15.73 -50.25
C ALA A 511 69.48 -15.12 -51.53
N PRO A 512 68.70 -14.39 -52.35
CA PRO A 512 69.12 -13.90 -53.66
C PRO A 512 69.96 -12.61 -53.60
N ALA A 513 70.73 -12.35 -54.66
CA ALA A 513 71.56 -11.15 -54.82
C ALA A 513 70.74 -9.87 -54.62
N GLY A 514 71.29 -8.93 -53.85
CA GLY A 514 70.65 -7.65 -53.55
C GLY A 514 69.32 -7.72 -52.80
N MET A 515 69.04 -8.81 -52.07
CA MET A 515 67.87 -8.94 -51.20
C MET A 515 67.74 -7.78 -50.20
N TYR A 516 66.54 -7.24 -50.08
CA TYR A 516 66.14 -6.28 -49.04
C TYR A 516 64.72 -6.63 -48.55
N SER A 517 64.48 -6.72 -47.24
CA SER A 517 63.16 -6.91 -46.65
C SER A 517 62.58 -5.62 -46.07
N ALA A 518 61.27 -5.45 -46.24
CA ALA A 518 60.42 -4.54 -45.48
C ALA A 518 59.39 -5.34 -44.69
N ASP A 519 58.79 -4.72 -43.67
CA ASP A 519 57.64 -5.23 -42.91
C ASP A 519 57.73 -6.70 -42.40
N LEU A 520 58.94 -7.21 -42.17
CA LEU A 520 59.12 -8.46 -41.43
C LEU A 520 58.97 -8.13 -39.96
N SER A 521 57.91 -8.63 -39.32
CA SER A 521 57.46 -8.10 -38.03
C SER A 521 57.04 -9.19 -37.05
N PHE A 522 57.27 -8.89 -35.77
CA PHE A 522 56.88 -9.68 -34.61
C PHE A 522 55.90 -8.83 -33.78
N PHE A 523 54.70 -9.35 -33.57
CA PHE A 523 53.65 -8.69 -32.80
C PHE A 523 53.43 -9.48 -31.52
N THR A 524 53.62 -8.81 -30.39
CA THR A 524 53.59 -9.44 -29.08
C THR A 524 52.59 -8.77 -28.14
N THR A 525 52.19 -9.49 -27.10
CA THR A 525 51.51 -8.97 -25.91
C THR A 525 52.39 -9.17 -24.69
N VAL A 526 52.24 -8.29 -23.70
CA VAL A 526 52.95 -8.40 -22.43
C VAL A 526 52.29 -9.48 -21.55
N LYS A 527 53.06 -10.17 -20.71
CA LYS A 527 52.50 -11.07 -19.68
C LYS A 527 51.75 -10.24 -18.62
N GLU A 528 50.51 -10.63 -18.33
CA GLU A 528 49.64 -9.96 -17.36
C GLU A 528 50.32 -9.77 -15.99
N GLY A 529 50.22 -8.57 -15.42
CA GLY A 529 50.85 -8.20 -14.15
C GLY A 529 52.37 -7.98 -14.21
N TYR A 530 53.03 -8.12 -15.37
CA TYR A 530 54.45 -7.81 -15.49
C TYR A 530 54.72 -6.30 -15.36
N VAL A 531 55.81 -5.96 -14.67
CA VAL A 531 56.31 -4.60 -14.50
C VAL A 531 57.85 -4.64 -14.62
N GLY A 532 58.40 -3.84 -15.53
CA GLY A 532 59.83 -3.83 -15.84
C GLY A 532 60.11 -3.53 -17.32
N GLU A 533 61.39 -3.55 -17.69
CA GLU A 533 61.81 -3.43 -19.08
C GLU A 533 61.64 -4.77 -19.81
N VAL A 534 60.92 -4.76 -20.94
CA VAL A 534 60.96 -5.87 -21.92
C VAL A 534 61.98 -5.57 -23.00
N ARG A 535 62.79 -6.57 -23.39
CA ARG A 535 63.93 -6.40 -24.30
C ARG A 535 64.01 -7.52 -25.35
N ASN A 536 63.62 -7.20 -26.59
CA ASN A 536 63.87 -8.07 -27.73
C ASN A 536 65.25 -7.81 -28.33
N THR A 537 65.94 -8.87 -28.76
CA THR A 537 67.30 -8.78 -29.32
C THR A 537 67.40 -9.58 -30.62
N THR A 538 68.30 -9.19 -31.52
CA THR A 538 68.48 -9.91 -32.79
C THR A 538 69.94 -10.04 -33.18
N LYS A 539 70.22 -11.07 -33.99
CA LYS A 539 71.52 -11.36 -34.58
C LYS A 539 71.31 -11.84 -36.01
N ILE A 540 72.05 -11.25 -36.94
CA ILE A 540 71.97 -11.57 -38.36
C ILE A 540 73.35 -12.04 -38.80
N ASN A 541 73.44 -13.32 -39.16
CA ASN A 541 74.62 -13.93 -39.74
C ASN A 541 74.46 -13.97 -41.26
N MET A 542 75.49 -13.56 -42.01
CA MET A 542 75.43 -13.63 -43.48
C MET A 542 76.80 -13.80 -44.12
N TYR A 543 76.82 -14.45 -45.28
CA TYR A 543 78.01 -14.65 -46.09
C TYR A 543 77.65 -14.41 -47.56
N GLY A 544 78.35 -13.51 -48.23
CA GLY A 544 78.04 -13.12 -49.61
C GLY A 544 79.22 -12.43 -50.28
N ALA A 545 78.94 -11.76 -51.40
CA ALA A 545 79.92 -10.94 -52.12
C ALA A 545 79.45 -9.48 -52.21
N ASP A 546 80.40 -8.55 -52.24
CA ASP A 546 80.15 -7.16 -52.63
C ASP A 546 80.06 -6.99 -54.15
N SER A 547 79.75 -5.75 -54.56
CA SER A 547 79.65 -5.32 -55.95
C SER A 547 80.97 -5.40 -56.75
N GLN A 548 82.12 -5.61 -56.10
CA GLN A 548 83.43 -5.85 -56.73
C GLN A 548 83.78 -7.36 -56.76
N GLY A 549 82.98 -8.21 -56.09
CA GLY A 549 83.17 -9.66 -55.99
C GLY A 549 84.02 -10.09 -54.80
N TYR A 550 84.37 -9.19 -53.87
CA TYR A 550 85.02 -9.59 -52.62
C TYR A 550 84.00 -10.20 -51.67
N ILE A 551 84.43 -11.25 -50.97
CA ILE A 551 83.55 -12.06 -50.12
C ILE A 551 83.60 -11.53 -48.69
N HIS A 552 82.44 -11.21 -48.10
CA HIS A 552 82.33 -10.77 -46.70
C HIS A 552 81.45 -11.74 -45.90
N TYR A 553 81.91 -12.16 -44.72
CA TYR A 553 81.13 -12.90 -43.74
C TYR A 553 80.91 -12.04 -42.50
N PHE A 554 79.70 -12.10 -41.93
CA PHE A 554 79.36 -11.49 -40.66
C PHE A 554 78.75 -12.55 -39.74
N ASP A 555 79.39 -12.77 -38.59
CA ASP A 555 79.01 -13.72 -37.53
C ASP A 555 79.64 -13.30 -36.18
N ASP A 556 79.66 -14.18 -35.17
CA ASP A 556 80.27 -13.89 -33.86
C ASP A 556 81.79 -13.67 -33.91
N THR A 557 82.46 -14.24 -34.92
CA THR A 557 83.93 -14.18 -35.09
C THR A 557 84.35 -12.99 -35.96
N ASN A 558 83.45 -12.48 -36.80
CA ASN A 558 83.63 -11.25 -37.56
C ASN A 558 82.37 -10.36 -37.46
N PRO A 559 82.23 -9.58 -36.37
CA PRO A 559 81.04 -8.79 -36.15
C PRO A 559 80.95 -7.57 -37.07
N TRP A 560 79.73 -7.06 -37.18
CA TRP A 560 79.35 -5.85 -37.89
C TRP A 560 80.15 -4.62 -37.44
N PRO A 561 80.39 -3.62 -38.31
CA PRO A 561 80.88 -2.30 -37.88
C PRO A 561 80.06 -1.73 -36.71
N GLU A 562 80.72 -1.12 -35.71
CA GLU A 562 80.07 -0.69 -34.45
C GLU A 562 78.88 0.27 -34.67
N ASN A 563 78.98 1.13 -35.69
CA ASN A 563 77.90 2.03 -36.09
C ASN A 563 76.67 1.29 -36.67
N TRP A 564 76.83 0.08 -37.21
CA TRP A 564 75.73 -0.73 -37.75
C TRP A 564 75.14 -1.68 -36.70
N GLN A 565 75.95 -2.13 -35.71
CA GLN A 565 75.44 -2.86 -34.54
C GLN A 565 74.31 -2.10 -33.83
N LYS A 566 74.37 -0.76 -33.79
CA LYS A 566 73.32 0.10 -33.21
C LYS A 566 71.98 0.01 -33.96
N TYR A 567 72.02 -0.16 -35.28
CA TYR A 567 70.81 -0.31 -36.10
C TYR A 567 70.14 -1.68 -35.90
N ALA A 568 70.91 -2.75 -35.72
CA ALA A 568 70.40 -4.10 -35.44
C ALA A 568 70.32 -4.45 -33.93
N GLY A 569 70.60 -3.50 -33.04
CA GLY A 569 70.65 -3.74 -31.59
C GLY A 569 69.29 -3.93 -30.93
N ASP A 570 69.32 -4.10 -29.61
CA ASP A 570 68.18 -4.33 -28.73
C ASP A 570 67.07 -3.30 -28.89
N ARG A 571 65.81 -3.74 -28.80
CA ARG A 571 64.64 -2.85 -28.76
C ARG A 571 63.81 -3.15 -27.53
N THR A 572 63.38 -2.09 -26.87
CA THR A 572 62.83 -2.14 -25.52
C THR A 572 61.50 -1.40 -25.42
N ALA A 573 60.76 -1.72 -24.36
CA ALA A 573 59.68 -0.90 -23.84
C ALA A 573 59.67 -1.04 -22.30
N GLN A 574 59.25 0.02 -21.62
CA GLN A 574 59.13 0.07 -20.16
C GLN A 574 57.69 -0.22 -19.76
N ILE A 575 57.45 -1.41 -19.20
CA ILE A 575 56.13 -1.81 -18.69
C ILE A 575 55.98 -1.31 -17.26
N ILE A 576 54.90 -0.57 -17.00
CA ILE A 576 54.68 0.14 -15.74
C ILE A 576 53.29 -0.16 -15.16
N PRO A 577 53.10 -0.01 -13.84
CA PRO A 577 51.77 -0.10 -13.22
C PRO A 577 50.83 1.00 -13.72
N GLN A 578 49.57 0.63 -13.95
CA GLN A 578 48.48 1.59 -14.13
C GLN A 578 48.28 2.43 -12.85
N PRO A 579 47.86 3.70 -12.95
CA PRO A 579 47.41 4.48 -11.81
C PRO A 579 46.26 3.79 -11.06
N ILE A 580 46.28 3.83 -9.73
CA ILE A 580 45.23 3.23 -8.88
C ILE A 580 44.50 4.36 -8.16
N GLY A 581 43.16 4.33 -8.12
CA GLY A 581 42.37 5.27 -7.35
C GLY A 581 40.86 5.02 -7.45
N LYS A 582 40.07 5.58 -6.52
CA LYS A 582 38.60 5.58 -6.63
C LYS A 582 38.21 6.61 -7.70
N ASN A 583 37.95 6.20 -8.94
CA ASN A 583 37.67 7.10 -10.07
C ASN A 583 36.28 6.93 -10.71
N LYS A 584 35.61 5.78 -10.50
CA LYS A 584 34.29 5.41 -11.01
C LYS A 584 33.30 5.25 -9.85
N PHE A 585 32.21 6.02 -9.84
CA PHE A 585 31.13 5.87 -8.86
C PHE A 585 29.76 5.70 -9.54
N VAL A 586 28.98 4.73 -9.09
CA VAL A 586 27.64 4.40 -9.62
C VAL A 586 26.60 4.62 -8.53
N GLN A 587 25.42 5.13 -8.91
CA GLN A 587 24.28 5.29 -8.02
C GLN A 587 22.99 4.82 -8.70
N GLY A 588 22.06 4.26 -7.93
CA GLY A 588 20.77 3.75 -8.40
C GLY A 588 19.61 4.29 -7.57
N SER A 589 18.43 4.40 -8.17
CA SER A 589 17.18 4.66 -7.43
C SER A 589 15.94 4.17 -8.20
N VAL A 590 14.94 3.64 -7.48
CA VAL A 590 13.66 3.23 -8.06
C VAL A 590 12.49 3.73 -7.20
N ALA A 591 11.47 4.32 -7.81
CA ALA A 591 10.33 4.91 -7.12
C ALA A 591 9.04 4.84 -7.95
N PHE A 592 7.88 4.80 -7.30
CA PHE A 592 6.60 5.12 -7.93
C PHE A 592 6.46 6.64 -8.10
N ASP A 593 5.81 7.08 -9.18
CA ASP A 593 5.68 8.50 -9.54
C ASP A 593 4.41 9.17 -9.00
N ASP A 594 3.25 8.47 -9.03
CA ASP A 594 1.97 9.01 -8.56
C ASP A 594 1.71 8.55 -7.12
N THR A 595 2.22 9.32 -6.16
CA THR A 595 2.20 8.97 -4.73
C THR A 595 1.89 10.18 -3.86
N ASP A 596 1.19 9.95 -2.74
CA ASP A 596 1.01 10.92 -1.66
C ASP A 596 2.03 10.61 -0.56
N GLY A 597 3.27 11.09 -0.77
CA GLY A 597 4.42 10.69 0.03
C GLY A 597 4.81 9.23 -0.25
N ASN A 598 4.58 8.33 0.72
CA ASN A 598 4.75 6.88 0.55
C ASN A 598 3.42 6.14 0.27
N LEU A 599 2.31 6.86 0.12
CA LEU A 599 1.01 6.25 -0.17
C LEU A 599 0.79 6.06 -1.68
N ILE A 600 0.30 4.88 -2.05
CA ILE A 600 -0.08 4.50 -3.41
C ILE A 600 -1.60 4.27 -3.45
N ASN A 601 -2.25 4.83 -4.47
CA ASN A 601 -3.65 4.56 -4.79
C ASN A 601 -3.79 3.34 -5.72
N ILE A 602 -4.91 2.62 -5.60
CA ILE A 602 -5.27 1.53 -6.52
C ILE A 602 -5.53 2.10 -7.92
N GLY A 603 -4.99 1.47 -8.97
CA GLY A 603 -5.19 1.90 -10.35
C GLY A 603 -3.90 1.96 -11.15
N ASP A 604 -3.85 2.83 -12.16
CA ASP A 604 -2.67 3.05 -12.98
C ASP A 604 -1.64 3.92 -12.26
N ASN A 605 -0.36 3.57 -12.40
CA ASN A 605 0.77 4.32 -11.86
C ASN A 605 1.98 4.13 -12.79
N SER A 606 3.13 4.72 -12.46
CA SER A 606 4.39 4.42 -13.12
C SER A 606 5.54 4.34 -12.13
N VAL A 607 6.53 3.50 -12.45
CA VAL A 607 7.76 3.30 -11.69
C VAL A 607 8.92 3.91 -12.47
N SER A 608 9.56 4.94 -11.92
CA SER A 608 10.81 5.50 -12.45
C SER A 608 12.00 4.74 -11.87
N VAL A 609 12.89 4.28 -12.76
CA VAL A 609 14.14 3.59 -12.46
C VAL A 609 15.29 4.45 -12.96
N ASN A 610 16.31 4.66 -12.14
CA ASN A 610 17.49 5.45 -12.49
C ASN A 610 18.79 4.67 -12.25
N LEU A 611 19.75 4.84 -13.16
CA LEU A 611 21.14 4.41 -13.01
C LEU A 611 22.02 5.58 -13.44
N GLU A 612 22.92 6.05 -12.58
CA GLU A 612 23.71 7.26 -12.85
C GLU A 612 25.19 7.10 -12.47
N SER A 613 26.05 7.77 -13.24
CA SER A 613 27.42 8.02 -12.84
C SER A 613 27.38 9.15 -11.81
N ASN A 614 27.69 8.84 -10.55
CA ASN A 614 27.70 9.84 -9.49
C ASN A 614 28.74 10.94 -9.83
N LYS A 615 28.47 12.19 -9.42
CA LYS A 615 29.30 13.35 -9.77
C LYS A 615 30.72 13.32 -9.18
N ALA A 616 31.00 12.42 -8.24
CA ALA A 616 32.35 12.11 -7.79
C ALA A 616 33.19 11.41 -8.87
N SER A 617 32.58 10.74 -9.84
CA SER A 617 33.33 10.07 -10.91
C SER A 617 34.25 11.04 -11.66
N ILE A 618 35.45 10.58 -11.97
CA ILE A 618 36.44 11.28 -12.82
C ILE A 618 36.53 10.54 -14.17
N SER A 619 36.43 9.22 -14.13
CA SER A 619 36.41 8.34 -15.30
C SER A 619 34.99 7.98 -15.76
N ARG A 620 34.85 7.65 -17.05
CA ARG A 620 33.59 7.19 -17.64
C ARG A 620 33.28 5.76 -17.21
N LEU A 621 32.00 5.41 -17.15
CA LEU A 621 31.54 4.03 -16.97
C LEU A 621 31.26 3.36 -18.32
N THR A 622 31.35 2.03 -18.36
CA THR A 622 31.19 1.18 -19.54
C THR A 622 29.99 0.23 -19.38
N GLY A 623 29.15 0.17 -20.42
CA GLY A 623 27.99 -0.72 -20.49
C GLY A 623 28.30 -2.09 -21.11
N PRO A 624 27.36 -3.04 -21.14
CA PRO A 624 25.92 -2.81 -21.11
C PRO A 624 25.40 -2.37 -19.75
N PHE A 625 24.50 -1.39 -19.75
CA PHE A 625 23.80 -0.93 -18.55
C PHE A 625 22.44 -1.65 -18.45
N GLU A 626 22.26 -2.42 -17.39
CA GLU A 626 21.03 -3.19 -17.15
C GLU A 626 20.53 -2.99 -15.71
N ALA A 627 19.23 -3.16 -15.48
CA ALA A 627 18.66 -3.20 -14.13
C ALA A 627 17.50 -4.19 -14.03
N MET A 628 17.54 -5.09 -13.05
CA MET A 628 16.39 -5.93 -12.72
C MET A 628 15.51 -5.21 -11.70
N ILE A 629 14.19 -5.18 -11.92
CA ILE A 629 13.22 -4.45 -11.09
C ILE A 629 12.20 -5.41 -10.53
N LEU A 630 12.17 -5.56 -9.22
CA LEU A 630 11.26 -6.48 -8.53
C LEU A 630 10.03 -5.71 -8.03
N LEU A 631 8.95 -5.75 -8.81
CA LEU A 631 7.68 -5.11 -8.47
C LEU A 631 7.04 -5.75 -7.22
N PRO A 632 6.27 -5.00 -6.43
CA PRO A 632 5.53 -5.59 -5.32
C PRO A 632 4.38 -6.51 -5.77
N SER A 633 3.94 -7.39 -4.87
CA SER A 633 2.84 -8.31 -5.15
C SER A 633 1.54 -7.56 -5.45
N GLY A 634 0.79 -8.05 -6.43
CA GLY A 634 -0.42 -7.39 -6.96
C GLY A 634 -0.14 -6.18 -7.89
N VAL A 635 1.10 -5.71 -8.01
CA VAL A 635 1.48 -4.69 -9.02
C VAL A 635 1.99 -5.38 -10.29
N LYS A 636 1.49 -4.96 -11.46
CA LYS A 636 1.82 -5.56 -12.75
C LYS A 636 2.24 -4.52 -13.78
N MET A 637 3.23 -4.88 -14.61
CA MET A 637 3.69 -4.06 -15.72
C MET A 637 2.60 -3.88 -16.80
N LYS A 638 2.46 -2.66 -17.33
CA LYS A 638 1.65 -2.32 -18.50
C LYS A 638 2.54 -2.07 -19.74
N LYS A 639 1.89 -1.90 -20.89
CA LYS A 639 2.54 -1.33 -22.08
C LYS A 639 3.20 0.01 -21.71
N THR A 640 4.49 0.07 -21.97
CA THR A 640 5.42 1.14 -21.58
C THR A 640 6.07 1.69 -22.84
N ASP A 641 6.36 3.00 -22.87
CA ASP A 641 7.14 3.60 -23.95
C ASP A 641 8.64 3.32 -23.74
N GLN A 642 9.35 2.97 -24.82
CA GLN A 642 10.69 2.35 -24.77
C GLN A 642 11.73 3.20 -25.52
N GLN A 643 11.62 4.53 -25.42
CA GLN A 643 12.57 5.45 -26.01
C GLN A 643 13.88 5.47 -25.20
N GLY A 644 14.96 4.93 -25.76
CA GLY A 644 16.30 4.89 -25.14
C GLY A 644 16.55 3.72 -24.18
N PHE A 645 15.55 2.87 -23.93
CA PHE A 645 15.69 1.66 -23.12
C PHE A 645 14.68 0.59 -23.56
N ASN A 646 15.01 -0.68 -23.40
CA ASN A 646 14.07 -1.79 -23.49
C ASN A 646 13.66 -2.23 -22.07
N VAL A 647 12.41 -2.65 -21.90
CA VAL A 647 11.92 -3.31 -20.67
C VAL A 647 11.06 -4.53 -21.00
N SER A 648 11.31 -5.63 -20.29
CA SER A 648 10.61 -6.90 -20.45
C SER A 648 10.33 -7.56 -19.10
N VAL A 649 9.35 -8.48 -19.04
CA VAL A 649 9.12 -9.31 -17.84
C VAL A 649 10.06 -10.52 -17.92
N LEU A 650 11.03 -10.59 -17.01
CA LEU A 650 11.99 -11.70 -16.91
C LEU A 650 11.38 -12.88 -16.15
N ASN A 651 10.61 -12.61 -15.09
CA ASN A 651 9.85 -13.62 -14.36
C ASN A 651 8.50 -13.05 -13.89
N SER A 652 7.40 -13.75 -14.14
CA SER A 652 6.05 -13.32 -13.76
C SER A 652 5.67 -13.63 -12.32
N ASN A 653 6.43 -14.50 -11.63
CA ASN A 653 6.24 -14.89 -10.24
C ASN A 653 7.61 -15.27 -9.61
N TYR A 654 8.46 -14.27 -9.39
CA TYR A 654 9.83 -14.49 -8.91
C TYR A 654 9.85 -15.18 -7.54
N GLN A 655 10.57 -16.29 -7.43
CA GLN A 655 10.68 -17.12 -6.21
C GLN A 655 9.32 -17.51 -5.58
N ASN A 656 8.25 -17.65 -6.39
CA ASN A 656 6.88 -17.92 -5.95
C ASN A 656 6.26 -16.84 -5.02
N SER A 657 6.83 -15.64 -4.97
CA SER A 657 6.43 -14.54 -4.06
C SER A 657 5.19 -13.73 -4.50
N GLY A 658 4.65 -14.01 -5.68
CA GLY A 658 3.61 -13.20 -6.34
C GLY A 658 4.13 -11.92 -7.02
N ARG A 659 5.44 -11.66 -6.96
CA ARG A 659 6.12 -10.48 -7.50
C ARG A 659 6.57 -10.69 -8.95
N GLN A 660 6.47 -9.65 -9.78
CA GLN A 660 7.06 -9.65 -11.13
C GLN A 660 8.49 -9.11 -11.08
N LEU A 661 9.43 -9.83 -11.69
CA LEU A 661 10.78 -9.36 -11.97
C LEU A 661 10.85 -8.87 -13.42
N LEU A 662 11.20 -7.60 -13.61
CA LEU A 662 11.40 -6.98 -14.91
C LEU A 662 12.89 -6.84 -15.22
N LYS A 663 13.27 -6.89 -16.49
CA LYS A 663 14.61 -6.59 -16.99
C LYS A 663 14.58 -5.32 -17.82
N VAL A 664 15.31 -4.29 -17.38
CA VAL A 664 15.55 -3.02 -18.07
C VAL A 664 16.95 -3.04 -18.68
N LYS A 665 17.10 -2.57 -19.92
CA LYS A 665 18.39 -2.41 -20.61
C LYS A 665 18.42 -1.08 -21.37
N TRP A 666 19.41 -0.24 -21.11
CA TRP A 666 19.56 1.05 -21.80
C TRP A 666 20.38 0.92 -23.08
N ASP A 667 20.00 1.66 -24.13
CA ASP A 667 20.75 1.70 -25.39
C ASP A 667 21.94 2.67 -25.31
N LYS A 668 22.93 2.31 -24.47
CA LYS A 668 24.13 3.12 -24.24
C LYS A 668 25.34 2.26 -23.92
N LYS A 669 26.48 2.61 -24.53
CA LYS A 669 27.77 1.91 -24.35
C LYS A 669 28.68 2.52 -23.29
N THR A 670 28.57 3.82 -23.04
CA THR A 670 29.38 4.55 -22.04
C THR A 670 28.55 5.62 -21.36
N LEU A 671 28.73 5.81 -20.05
CA LEU A 671 28.09 6.87 -19.27
C LEU A 671 29.18 7.84 -18.81
N LEU A 672 29.02 9.13 -19.12
CA LEU A 672 29.98 10.16 -18.70
C LEU A 672 29.82 10.49 -17.20
N PRO A 673 30.86 11.03 -16.53
CA PRO A 673 30.73 11.58 -15.18
C PRO A 673 29.52 12.51 -15.02
N ALA A 674 28.80 12.37 -13.92
CA ALA A 674 27.56 13.08 -13.61
C ALA A 674 26.35 12.81 -14.55
N GLU A 675 26.45 11.86 -15.48
CA GLU A 675 25.38 11.52 -16.41
C GLU A 675 24.41 10.45 -15.87
N LYS A 676 23.12 10.57 -16.22
CA LYS A 676 22.02 9.77 -15.67
C LYS A 676 21.22 9.06 -16.77
N LEU A 677 20.90 7.80 -16.53
CA LEU A 677 19.94 7.01 -17.28
C LEU A 677 18.63 6.90 -16.48
N THR A 678 17.50 7.04 -17.16
CA THR A 678 16.16 6.89 -16.57
C THR A 678 15.30 5.98 -17.44
N ALA A 679 14.51 5.11 -16.83
CA ALA A 679 13.47 4.31 -17.48
C ALA A 679 12.16 4.47 -16.67
N LYS A 680 11.08 4.90 -17.33
CA LYS A 680 9.77 5.09 -16.70
C LYS A 680 8.84 3.97 -17.15
N ILE A 681 8.43 3.11 -16.22
CA ILE A 681 7.68 1.87 -16.49
C ILE A 681 6.24 2.06 -16.06
N ASN A 682 5.28 1.92 -16.98
CA ASN A 682 3.86 1.99 -16.63
C ASN A 682 3.44 0.71 -15.89
N VAL A 683 2.67 0.83 -14.82
CA VAL A 683 2.17 -0.28 -14.00
C VAL A 683 0.69 -0.10 -13.63
N THR A 684 0.04 -1.18 -13.21
CA THR A 684 -1.26 -1.15 -12.52
C THR A 684 -1.10 -1.79 -11.15
N VAL A 685 -1.60 -1.12 -10.12
CA VAL A 685 -1.68 -1.56 -8.72
C VAL A 685 -3.06 -2.21 -8.51
N SER A 686 -3.09 -3.48 -8.10
CA SER A 686 -4.36 -4.18 -7.81
C SER A 686 -4.94 -3.75 -6.46
N LYS A 687 -6.24 -3.99 -6.28
CA LYS A 687 -6.91 -3.96 -4.98
C LYS A 687 -6.38 -5.02 -4.01
N ASP A 688 -5.80 -6.10 -4.56
CA ASP A 688 -5.27 -7.26 -3.81
C ASP A 688 -3.81 -7.07 -3.40
N THR A 689 -3.21 -5.90 -3.67
CA THR A 689 -1.85 -5.56 -3.28
C THR A 689 -1.76 -5.47 -1.74
N PRO A 690 -0.78 -6.10 -1.08
CA PRO A 690 -0.59 -5.98 0.36
C PRO A 690 -0.45 -4.53 0.82
N SER A 691 -0.99 -4.21 2.01
CA SER A 691 -1.01 -2.84 2.51
C SER A 691 0.38 -2.21 2.69
N ASN A 692 1.42 -3.02 2.94
CA ASN A 692 2.82 -2.61 2.97
C ASN A 692 3.57 -3.29 1.82
N MET A 693 4.35 -2.53 1.04
CA MET A 693 4.98 -3.03 -0.18
C MET A 693 6.37 -2.41 -0.45
N SER A 694 7.20 -3.10 -1.24
CA SER A 694 8.51 -2.61 -1.72
C SER A 694 8.62 -2.70 -3.24
N VAL A 695 9.35 -1.76 -3.83
CA VAL A 695 9.93 -1.89 -5.17
C VAL A 695 11.45 -1.81 -5.03
N GLU A 696 12.14 -2.75 -5.65
CA GLU A 696 13.59 -2.92 -5.52
C GLU A 696 14.22 -2.98 -6.91
N MET A 697 15.45 -2.47 -7.02
CA MET A 697 16.26 -2.52 -8.24
C MET A 697 17.64 -3.13 -7.98
N PHE A 698 18.13 -3.86 -8.97
CA PHE A 698 19.44 -4.52 -9.00
C PHE A 698 20.13 -4.07 -10.29
N GLY A 699 21.12 -3.18 -10.20
CA GLY A 699 21.78 -2.54 -11.35
C GLY A 699 23.13 -3.17 -11.71
N PHE A 700 23.42 -3.24 -13.00
CA PHE A 700 24.59 -3.93 -13.59
C PHE A 700 25.26 -3.06 -14.67
N LEU A 701 26.58 -3.21 -14.79
CA LEU A 701 27.47 -2.55 -15.77
C LEU A 701 28.66 -3.47 -16.12
N GLN A 702 29.48 -3.09 -17.10
CA GLN A 702 30.65 -3.90 -17.52
C GLN A 702 31.88 -3.69 -16.63
N ASP A 703 32.05 -2.49 -16.06
CA ASP A 703 33.19 -2.21 -15.17
C ASP A 703 33.13 -3.08 -13.91
N THR A 704 34.29 -3.58 -13.47
CA THR A 704 34.44 -4.34 -12.20
C THR A 704 35.10 -3.50 -11.09
N ASP A 705 35.67 -2.35 -11.44
CA ASP A 705 36.46 -1.42 -10.61
C ASP A 705 35.66 -0.20 -10.13
N PHE A 706 34.33 -0.27 -10.16
CA PHE A 706 33.46 0.83 -9.73
C PHE A 706 33.23 0.85 -8.21
N ASN A 707 32.77 2.00 -7.71
CA ASN A 707 32.45 2.24 -6.31
C ASN A 707 30.98 2.69 -6.17
N VAL A 708 30.43 2.62 -4.96
CA VAL A 708 29.17 3.30 -4.59
C VAL A 708 29.47 4.39 -3.54
N PRO A 709 28.64 5.43 -3.39
CA PRO A 709 28.80 6.40 -2.31
C PRO A 709 28.78 5.74 -0.92
N GLU A 710 29.65 6.19 -0.03
CA GLU A 710 29.73 5.72 1.36
C GLU A 710 28.55 6.26 2.18
N VAL A 711 27.94 5.40 3.00
CA VAL A 711 26.72 5.69 3.76
C VAL A 711 27.02 5.62 5.26
N THR A 712 26.74 6.71 5.98
CA THR A 712 26.86 6.79 7.45
C THR A 712 25.49 6.92 8.10
N GLY A 713 25.30 6.21 9.21
CA GLY A 713 24.01 6.01 9.88
C GLY A 713 23.43 4.63 9.57
N THR A 714 22.19 4.36 10.02
CA THR A 714 21.50 3.09 9.76
C THR A 714 21.09 3.01 8.29
N PRO A 715 21.65 2.09 7.47
CA PRO A 715 21.37 2.07 6.04
C PRO A 715 19.91 1.76 5.74
N THR A 716 19.32 2.60 4.90
CA THR A 716 17.92 2.53 4.48
C THR A 716 17.76 1.72 3.19
N ILE A 717 16.54 1.60 2.65
CA ILE A 717 16.31 0.93 1.36
C ILE A 717 16.64 1.85 0.18
N SER A 718 16.51 3.17 0.35
CA SER A 718 16.82 4.16 -0.70
C SER A 718 18.33 4.33 -0.96
N ASP A 719 19.18 3.96 0.01
CA ASP A 719 20.63 3.99 -0.15
C ASP A 719 21.09 3.00 -1.24
N THR A 720 21.99 3.44 -2.11
CA THR A 720 22.66 2.53 -3.05
C THR A 720 23.73 1.72 -2.32
N LYS A 721 23.68 0.40 -2.43
CA LYS A 721 24.68 -0.54 -1.87
C LYS A 721 25.32 -1.33 -2.99
N MET A 722 26.51 -1.87 -2.74
CA MET A 722 27.16 -2.84 -3.63
C MET A 722 27.01 -4.24 -3.03
N GLU A 723 26.66 -5.21 -3.87
CA GLU A 723 26.46 -6.61 -3.51
C GLU A 723 27.03 -7.52 -4.60
N ILE A 724 27.21 -8.81 -4.32
CA ILE A 724 27.54 -9.84 -5.31
C ILE A 724 26.24 -10.50 -5.80
N ASP A 725 26.07 -10.71 -7.11
CA ASP A 725 24.90 -11.39 -7.69
C ASP A 725 24.90 -12.91 -7.50
N SER A 726 25.13 -13.36 -6.26
CA SER A 726 25.19 -14.78 -5.84
C SER A 726 23.98 -15.64 -6.20
N ASN A 727 22.87 -15.02 -6.64
CA ASN A 727 21.64 -15.68 -7.04
C ASN A 727 21.29 -15.51 -8.53
N ASP A 728 22.21 -14.98 -9.36
CA ASP A 728 22.07 -14.74 -10.81
C ASP A 728 20.70 -14.11 -11.15
N ILE A 729 20.38 -12.96 -10.53
CA ILE A 729 19.05 -12.35 -10.67
C ILE A 729 18.79 -11.88 -12.11
N ASN A 730 19.84 -11.59 -12.86
CA ASN A 730 19.77 -11.10 -14.24
C ASN A 730 19.77 -12.23 -15.30
N GLN A 731 20.04 -13.47 -14.90
CA GLN A 731 20.09 -14.70 -15.69
C GLN A 731 21.15 -14.69 -16.80
N ASN A 732 22.37 -14.24 -16.48
CA ASN A 732 23.52 -14.27 -17.39
C ASN A 732 24.48 -15.45 -17.12
N GLY A 733 24.30 -16.20 -16.02
CA GLY A 733 25.14 -17.32 -15.62
C GLY A 733 26.40 -16.95 -14.83
N ASN A 734 26.54 -15.70 -14.38
CA ASN A 734 27.65 -15.20 -13.60
C ASN A 734 27.20 -14.84 -12.17
N SER A 735 27.42 -15.75 -11.22
CA SER A 735 27.03 -15.53 -9.82
C SER A 735 28.08 -14.78 -8.98
N GLU A 736 29.17 -14.30 -9.59
CA GLU A 736 30.30 -13.65 -8.90
C GLU A 736 30.45 -12.16 -9.25
N GLU A 737 29.63 -11.62 -10.17
CA GLU A 737 29.68 -10.19 -10.49
C GLU A 737 29.11 -9.27 -9.42
N SER A 738 29.71 -8.08 -9.33
CA SER A 738 29.22 -6.98 -8.51
C SER A 738 28.00 -6.31 -9.14
N ARG A 739 26.95 -6.13 -8.35
CA ARG A 739 25.73 -5.38 -8.68
C ARG A 739 25.52 -4.24 -7.69
N ILE A 740 24.72 -3.25 -8.06
CA ILE A 740 24.19 -2.27 -7.10
C ILE A 740 22.75 -2.61 -6.69
N THR A 741 22.38 -2.32 -5.45
CA THR A 741 21.00 -2.46 -4.95
C THR A 741 20.47 -1.15 -4.39
N SER A 742 19.17 -0.90 -4.60
CA SER A 742 18.41 0.23 -4.04
C SER A 742 16.91 -0.10 -4.16
N GLY A 743 16.06 0.56 -3.38
CA GLY A 743 14.61 0.38 -3.45
C GLY A 743 13.84 1.51 -2.78
N ASN A 744 12.52 1.37 -2.75
CA ASN A 744 11.63 2.23 -1.97
C ASN A 744 10.47 1.42 -1.39
N HIS A 745 9.91 1.93 -0.30
CA HIS A 745 8.75 1.34 0.37
C HIS A 745 7.52 2.22 0.25
N TYR A 746 6.37 1.56 0.08
CA TYR A 746 5.09 2.20 -0.09
C TYR A 746 3.99 1.50 0.70
N ILE A 747 2.87 2.20 0.85
CA ILE A 747 1.70 1.75 1.60
C ILE A 747 0.45 1.95 0.72
N LEU A 748 -0.45 0.98 0.68
CA LEU A 748 -1.72 1.10 -0.03
C LEU A 748 -2.71 1.99 0.75
N ASN A 749 -3.25 3.01 0.08
CA ASN A 749 -4.16 3.99 0.68
C ASN A 749 -5.62 3.48 0.67
N THR A 750 -6.13 2.95 1.80
CA THR A 750 -7.51 2.43 1.91
C THR A 750 -8.22 2.76 3.23
N SER A 751 -9.56 2.83 3.21
CA SER A 751 -10.43 3.15 4.34
C SER A 751 -11.53 2.08 4.52
N ASN A 752 -11.87 1.75 5.77
CA ASN A 752 -12.89 0.73 6.09
C ASN A 752 -14.00 1.34 6.97
N HIS A 753 -15.22 1.26 6.46
CA HIS A 753 -16.48 1.72 7.06
C HIS A 753 -17.61 0.72 6.74
N LEU A 754 -18.31 0.25 7.76
CA LEU A 754 -19.49 -0.61 7.61
C LEU A 754 -20.60 -0.13 8.54
N LYS A 755 -21.74 0.25 7.98
CA LYS A 755 -22.94 0.58 8.75
C LYS A 755 -23.83 -0.64 8.94
N ILE A 756 -24.14 -0.97 10.18
CA ILE A 756 -25.05 -2.07 10.53
C ILE A 756 -26.20 -1.61 11.43
N SER A 757 -27.38 -2.21 11.25
CA SER A 757 -28.51 -2.03 12.18
C SER A 757 -29.49 -3.21 12.12
N LYS A 758 -30.17 -3.47 13.23
CA LYS A 758 -31.26 -4.44 13.35
C LYS A 758 -32.56 -3.72 13.72
N LYS A 759 -33.71 -4.24 13.28
CA LYS A 759 -35.05 -3.79 13.68
C LYS A 759 -36.03 -4.96 13.74
N ALA A 760 -37.06 -4.84 14.57
CA ALA A 760 -38.15 -5.82 14.70
C ALA A 760 -39.51 -5.19 14.37
N LYS A 761 -40.48 -6.00 13.97
CA LYS A 761 -41.87 -5.61 13.72
C LYS A 761 -42.82 -6.73 14.15
N GLY A 762 -43.64 -6.49 15.16
CA GLY A 762 -44.69 -7.41 15.60
C GLY A 762 -46.02 -7.20 14.86
N ASN A 763 -47.00 -8.05 15.14
CA ASN A 763 -48.32 -8.00 14.49
C ASN A 763 -49.16 -6.76 14.85
N LEU A 764 -48.81 -6.05 15.92
CA LEU A 764 -49.47 -4.80 16.33
C LEU A 764 -48.80 -3.55 15.72
N ASP A 765 -47.59 -3.69 15.17
CA ASP A 765 -46.80 -2.56 14.69
C ASP A 765 -47.11 -2.19 13.23
N LYS A 766 -47.12 -0.89 12.95
CA LYS A 766 -47.25 -0.38 11.57
C LYS A 766 -45.96 -0.60 10.75
N GLY A 767 -44.80 -0.59 11.40
CA GLY A 767 -43.48 -0.68 10.76
C GLY A 767 -42.38 -1.15 11.72
N TYR A 768 -41.16 -1.28 11.21
CA TYR A 768 -40.01 -1.76 11.96
C TYR A 768 -39.47 -0.74 12.97
N SER A 769 -39.17 -1.19 14.18
CA SER A 769 -38.68 -0.37 15.31
C SER A 769 -37.58 -1.11 16.09
N GLY A 770 -37.03 -0.46 17.13
CA GLY A 770 -36.11 -1.09 18.07
C GLY A 770 -36.80 -1.90 19.20
N LEU A 771 -38.11 -1.73 19.39
CA LEU A 771 -38.89 -2.47 20.38
C LEU A 771 -40.30 -2.73 19.81
N ALA A 772 -40.48 -3.92 19.28
CA ALA A 772 -41.70 -4.37 18.63
C ALA A 772 -42.78 -4.78 19.63
N ASN A 773 -44.05 -4.71 19.20
CA ASN A 773 -45.23 -5.08 19.98
C ASN A 773 -45.94 -6.25 19.30
N ALA A 774 -46.06 -7.38 20.01
CA ALA A 774 -46.63 -8.61 19.46
C ALA A 774 -47.59 -9.29 20.43
N THR A 775 -48.63 -9.95 19.93
CA THR A 775 -49.48 -10.83 20.77
C THR A 775 -48.81 -12.20 20.94
N ILE A 776 -49.24 -13.01 21.90
CA ILE A 776 -48.81 -14.43 21.98
C ILE A 776 -49.19 -15.23 20.72
N ASN A 777 -48.43 -16.30 20.45
CA ASN A 777 -48.59 -17.20 19.29
C ASN A 777 -48.77 -16.45 17.93
N SER A 778 -48.06 -15.34 17.76
CA SER A 778 -48.06 -14.50 16.55
C SER A 778 -46.69 -14.53 15.86
N ILE A 779 -46.60 -13.88 14.69
CA ILE A 779 -45.36 -13.74 13.92
C ILE A 779 -44.75 -12.36 14.15
N VAL A 780 -43.44 -12.33 14.32
CA VAL A 780 -42.62 -11.13 14.44
C VAL A 780 -41.51 -11.18 13.40
N SER A 781 -41.46 -10.17 12.55
CA SER A 781 -40.46 -10.06 11.49
C SER A 781 -39.26 -9.25 11.97
N TYR A 782 -38.06 -9.77 11.78
CA TYR A 782 -36.80 -9.03 11.94
C TYR A 782 -36.27 -8.55 10.59
N GLN A 783 -35.52 -7.46 10.62
CA GLN A 783 -34.79 -6.92 9.48
C GLN A 783 -33.38 -6.51 9.95
N LEU A 784 -32.37 -7.07 9.29
CA LEU A 784 -30.98 -6.65 9.42
C LEU A 784 -30.65 -5.83 8.16
N LEU A 785 -30.05 -4.66 8.37
CA LEU A 785 -29.55 -3.79 7.32
C LEU A 785 -28.04 -3.68 7.50
N LEU A 786 -27.29 -4.04 6.47
CA LEU A 786 -25.86 -3.79 6.37
C LEU A 786 -25.63 -2.91 5.13
N GLU A 787 -24.79 -1.89 5.23
CA GLU A 787 -24.49 -0.94 4.16
C GLU A 787 -22.97 -0.71 4.11
N ASN A 788 -22.36 -1.02 2.96
CA ASN A 788 -20.95 -0.73 2.71
C ASN A 788 -20.84 0.74 2.29
N ASP A 789 -20.37 1.59 3.19
CA ASP A 789 -20.08 3.01 2.94
C ASP A 789 -18.58 3.34 2.96
N SER A 790 -17.72 2.32 2.85
CA SER A 790 -16.27 2.46 2.68
C SER A 790 -15.87 2.78 1.24
N ASP A 791 -14.59 3.12 1.04
CA ASP A 791 -13.97 3.15 -0.28
C ASP A 791 -13.65 1.73 -0.81
N GLU A 792 -13.64 0.72 0.07
CA GLU A 792 -13.29 -0.67 -0.24
C GLU A 792 -14.48 -1.53 -0.71
N LYS A 793 -14.16 -2.59 -1.48
CA LYS A 793 -15.11 -3.67 -1.77
C LYS A 793 -14.97 -4.75 -0.71
N ILE A 794 -16.08 -5.16 -0.11
CA ILE A 794 -16.08 -6.25 0.86
C ILE A 794 -15.96 -7.59 0.09
N ALA A 795 -14.82 -8.28 0.28
CA ALA A 795 -14.49 -9.56 -0.35
C ALA A 795 -14.69 -10.75 0.59
N ASN A 796 -14.59 -10.52 1.90
CA ASN A 796 -14.89 -11.50 2.95
C ASN A 796 -15.92 -10.91 3.92
N MET A 797 -16.95 -11.68 4.27
CA MET A 797 -17.93 -11.34 5.31
C MET A 797 -18.36 -12.61 6.04
N VAL A 798 -18.42 -12.55 7.37
CA VAL A 798 -19.08 -13.55 8.22
C VAL A 798 -20.05 -12.84 9.13
N LEU A 799 -21.32 -13.26 9.12
CA LEU A 799 -22.38 -12.77 9.98
C LEU A 799 -22.96 -13.90 10.82
N MET A 800 -23.36 -13.63 12.06
CA MET A 800 -24.08 -14.56 12.94
C MET A 800 -25.20 -13.85 13.70
N ASP A 801 -26.33 -14.54 13.86
CA ASP A 801 -27.49 -14.14 14.66
C ASP A 801 -27.78 -15.27 15.65
N VAL A 802 -27.82 -14.97 16.96
CA VAL A 802 -28.20 -15.93 18.01
C VAL A 802 -29.59 -15.54 18.47
N LEU A 803 -30.59 -16.36 18.16
CA LEU A 803 -32.00 -16.03 18.31
C LEU A 803 -32.42 -15.93 19.78
N PRO A 804 -33.46 -15.12 20.10
CA PRO A 804 -33.80 -14.79 21.47
C PRO A 804 -34.19 -16.03 22.27
N SER A 805 -33.47 -16.24 23.35
CA SER A 805 -33.66 -17.34 24.28
C SER A 805 -33.50 -16.82 25.71
N GLU A 806 -34.12 -17.47 26.69
CA GLU A 806 -33.89 -17.11 28.10
C GLU A 806 -32.40 -17.27 28.47
N ASN A 807 -31.86 -16.31 29.21
CA ASN A 807 -30.43 -16.19 29.57
C ASN A 807 -29.48 -16.05 28.36
N ASP A 808 -29.94 -15.45 27.27
CA ASP A 808 -29.10 -15.20 26.10
C ASP A 808 -28.14 -14.02 26.27
N LEU A 809 -27.01 -14.11 25.56
CA LEU A 809 -25.87 -13.21 25.71
C LEU A 809 -25.58 -12.44 24.41
N GLY A 810 -25.09 -11.21 24.54
CA GLY A 810 -24.47 -10.42 23.47
C GLY A 810 -23.36 -11.21 22.81
N ILE A 811 -23.30 -11.14 21.48
CA ILE A 811 -22.48 -12.02 20.64
C ILE A 811 -21.00 -11.65 20.77
N THR A 812 -20.70 -10.35 20.83
CA THR A 812 -19.33 -9.81 20.91
C THR A 812 -18.83 -9.58 22.33
N ASP A 813 -19.71 -9.31 23.29
CA ASP A 813 -19.33 -8.91 24.65
C ASP A 813 -19.73 -9.88 25.77
N ASN A 814 -20.47 -10.95 25.44
CA ASN A 814 -21.01 -11.91 26.40
C ASN A 814 -21.91 -11.28 27.50
N SER A 815 -22.38 -10.04 27.32
CA SER A 815 -23.28 -9.37 28.27
C SER A 815 -24.69 -9.97 28.22
N GLU A 816 -25.42 -10.00 29.33
CA GLU A 816 -26.81 -10.47 29.30
C GLU A 816 -27.69 -9.56 28.43
N ARG A 817 -28.40 -10.14 27.45
CA ARG A 817 -29.42 -9.41 26.68
C ARG A 817 -30.70 -9.19 27.47
N GLY A 818 -30.96 -10.06 28.45
CA GLY A 818 -32.06 -9.96 29.39
C GLY A 818 -33.40 -10.50 28.88
N SER A 819 -33.40 -11.31 27.80
CA SER A 819 -34.60 -11.90 27.22
C SER A 819 -35.41 -12.71 28.23
N LYS A 820 -36.72 -12.46 28.28
CA LYS A 820 -37.65 -13.11 29.23
C LYS A 820 -38.42 -14.30 28.67
N PHE A 821 -38.25 -14.62 27.39
CA PHE A 821 -38.88 -15.77 26.73
C PHE A 821 -38.17 -16.09 25.41
N ASN A 822 -38.34 -17.33 24.94
CA ASN A 822 -37.75 -17.81 23.69
C ASN A 822 -38.60 -17.39 22.47
N LEU A 823 -37.96 -17.18 21.32
CA LEU A 823 -38.63 -16.97 20.03
C LEU A 823 -38.22 -18.06 19.02
N GLU A 824 -39.21 -18.74 18.43
CA GLU A 824 -38.99 -19.90 17.53
C GLU A 824 -38.85 -19.43 16.07
N LEU A 825 -37.81 -19.87 15.35
CA LEU A 825 -37.68 -19.59 13.91
C LEU A 825 -38.75 -20.36 13.12
N THR A 826 -39.36 -19.71 12.12
CA THR A 826 -40.50 -20.31 11.39
C THR A 826 -40.15 -20.93 10.03
N LYS A 827 -39.03 -20.50 9.44
CA LYS A 827 -38.56 -20.87 8.09
C LYS A 827 -37.14 -20.34 7.88
N ALA A 828 -36.51 -20.72 6.77
CA ALA A 828 -35.24 -20.18 6.31
C ALA A 828 -35.23 -18.64 6.23
N VAL A 829 -34.08 -18.04 6.52
CA VAL A 829 -33.81 -16.61 6.41
C VAL A 829 -33.96 -16.15 4.96
N VAL A 830 -34.64 -15.02 4.75
CA VAL A 830 -34.90 -14.43 3.44
C VAL A 830 -33.75 -13.49 3.06
N ILE A 831 -32.95 -13.96 2.10
CA ILE A 831 -31.87 -13.19 1.45
C ILE A 831 -32.45 -12.48 0.21
N PRO A 832 -32.10 -11.20 -0.06
CA PRO A 832 -32.52 -10.52 -1.28
C PRO A 832 -32.05 -11.26 -2.55
N ASN A 833 -32.84 -11.21 -3.62
CA ASN A 833 -32.53 -11.89 -4.88
C ASN A 833 -31.13 -11.56 -5.44
N GLU A 834 -30.65 -10.32 -5.27
CA GLU A 834 -29.32 -9.88 -5.70
C GLU A 834 -28.14 -10.48 -4.91
N TRP A 835 -28.42 -11.12 -3.77
CA TRP A 835 -27.45 -11.75 -2.86
C TRP A 835 -27.62 -13.28 -2.75
N LYS A 836 -28.75 -13.83 -3.23
CA LYS A 836 -29.17 -15.21 -2.97
C LYS A 836 -28.11 -16.27 -3.33
N ASP A 837 -27.45 -16.12 -4.46
CA ASP A 837 -26.42 -17.06 -4.93
C ASP A 837 -24.99 -16.67 -4.51
N LYS A 838 -24.83 -15.50 -3.88
CA LYS A 838 -23.56 -14.89 -3.47
C LYS A 838 -23.13 -15.22 -2.04
N VAL A 839 -24.09 -15.56 -1.19
CA VAL A 839 -23.85 -15.94 0.21
C VAL A 839 -24.20 -17.40 0.45
N GLU A 840 -23.59 -18.01 1.45
CA GLU A 840 -24.04 -19.26 2.05
C GLU A 840 -24.73 -18.94 3.39
N VAL A 841 -25.83 -19.64 3.72
CA VAL A 841 -26.53 -19.50 5.01
C VAL A 841 -26.64 -20.87 5.66
N LYS A 842 -26.20 -20.97 6.92
CA LYS A 842 -26.24 -22.19 7.74
C LYS A 842 -26.93 -21.93 9.08
N TYR A 843 -27.56 -22.95 9.65
CA TYR A 843 -28.43 -22.88 10.83
C TYR A 843 -27.91 -23.84 11.91
N SER A 844 -28.16 -23.56 13.19
CA SER A 844 -27.75 -24.47 14.27
C SER A 844 -28.80 -24.57 15.38
N THR A 845 -28.89 -25.76 15.98
CA THR A 845 -29.69 -26.04 17.17
C THR A 845 -28.98 -25.67 18.48
N ALA A 846 -27.70 -25.31 18.43
CA ALA A 846 -26.95 -24.83 19.58
C ALA A 846 -27.50 -23.48 20.09
N LYS A 847 -27.88 -23.45 21.38
CA LYS A 847 -28.42 -22.25 22.06
C LYS A 847 -27.37 -21.16 22.26
N ASN A 848 -26.15 -21.54 22.60
CA ASN A 848 -25.01 -20.66 22.77
C ASN A 848 -23.85 -21.20 21.92
N PRO A 849 -23.88 -20.99 20.59
CA PRO A 849 -22.82 -21.48 19.70
C PRO A 849 -21.50 -20.76 20.00
N LYS A 850 -20.38 -21.45 19.76
CA LYS A 850 -19.06 -20.81 19.68
C LYS A 850 -19.00 -19.80 18.53
N ARG A 851 -18.19 -18.77 18.75
CA ARG A 851 -18.16 -17.50 18.02
C ARG A 851 -16.73 -17.15 17.65
N ALA A 852 -15.80 -17.32 18.58
CA ALA A 852 -14.37 -17.27 18.34
C ALA A 852 -13.95 -18.36 17.35
N GLY A 853 -13.05 -18.02 16.41
CA GLY A 853 -12.69 -18.86 15.27
C GLY A 853 -13.79 -19.03 14.19
N VAL A 854 -15.00 -18.51 14.42
CA VAL A 854 -16.11 -18.57 13.46
C VAL A 854 -16.38 -17.19 12.85
N LEU A 855 -16.66 -16.19 13.70
CA LEU A 855 -16.94 -14.81 13.27
C LEU A 855 -15.68 -14.05 12.89
N ASP A 856 -14.60 -14.24 13.64
CA ASP A 856 -13.31 -13.55 13.52
C ASP A 856 -12.27 -14.32 12.69
N LYS A 857 -12.67 -15.39 11.99
CA LYS A 857 -11.76 -16.22 11.16
C LYS A 857 -10.98 -15.47 10.07
N HIS A 858 -11.38 -14.25 9.75
CA HIS A 858 -10.72 -13.35 8.81
C HIS A 858 -10.20 -12.06 9.46
N THR A 859 -10.48 -11.82 10.74
CA THR A 859 -10.12 -10.59 11.45
C THR A 859 -8.62 -10.48 11.64
N ILE A 860 -8.08 -9.27 11.43
CA ILE A 860 -6.75 -8.88 11.89
C ILE A 860 -6.95 -7.92 13.06
N TYR A 861 -6.60 -8.36 14.26
CA TYR A 861 -6.69 -7.55 15.46
C TYR A 861 -5.57 -6.49 15.48
N PRO A 862 -5.86 -5.21 15.79
CA PRO A 862 -4.85 -4.19 16.05
C PRO A 862 -3.90 -4.61 17.18
N THR A 863 -2.67 -4.08 17.16
CA THR A 863 -1.73 -4.27 18.27
C THR A 863 -2.32 -3.63 19.53
N GLY A 864 -2.44 -4.42 20.61
CA GLY A 864 -3.07 -4.01 21.88
C GLY A 864 -4.50 -4.52 22.08
N SER A 865 -5.20 -4.93 21.01
CA SER A 865 -6.58 -5.42 21.08
C SER A 865 -6.68 -6.90 21.47
N GLU A 866 -7.63 -7.25 22.34
CA GLU A 866 -7.93 -8.66 22.66
C GLU A 866 -8.81 -9.32 21.57
N PRO A 867 -8.52 -10.58 21.17
CA PRO A 867 -9.40 -11.35 20.29
C PRO A 867 -10.80 -11.61 20.86
N LEU A 868 -11.74 -12.05 20.01
CA LEU A 868 -13.07 -12.46 20.45
C LEU A 868 -12.95 -13.72 21.34
N VAL A 869 -13.57 -13.70 22.52
CA VAL A 869 -13.57 -14.82 23.46
C VAL A 869 -14.98 -15.36 23.65
N ASP A 870 -15.13 -16.68 23.59
CA ASP A 870 -16.37 -17.38 23.88
C ASP A 870 -16.68 -17.40 25.39
N ASN A 871 -17.96 -17.30 25.75
CA ASN A 871 -18.41 -17.66 27.11
C ASN A 871 -18.04 -19.12 27.42
N ARG A 872 -17.73 -19.42 28.70
CA ARG A 872 -17.42 -20.77 29.22
C ARG A 872 -18.51 -21.82 28.92
N GLU A 873 -19.75 -21.39 28.72
CA GLU A 873 -20.89 -22.25 28.38
C GLU A 873 -21.16 -22.35 26.86
N ALA A 874 -20.22 -21.93 26.00
CA ALA A 874 -20.38 -22.01 24.55
C ALA A 874 -20.12 -23.44 24.02
N THR A 875 -20.97 -23.89 23.11
CA THR A 875 -20.93 -25.23 22.51
C THR A 875 -20.62 -25.19 21.02
N GLU A 876 -20.03 -26.24 20.47
CA GLU A 876 -19.91 -26.40 19.02
C GLU A 876 -21.29 -26.40 18.34
N ALA A 877 -21.34 -25.87 17.12
CA ALA A 877 -22.57 -25.68 16.35
C ALA A 877 -22.69 -26.72 15.21
N ASP A 878 -23.85 -27.37 15.15
CA ASP A 878 -24.25 -28.40 14.19
C ASP A 878 -24.62 -27.85 12.79
N TRP A 879 -23.87 -26.87 12.27
CA TRP A 879 -24.23 -26.04 11.11
C TRP A 879 -24.90 -26.76 9.90
N LEU A 880 -26.23 -26.71 9.85
CA LEU A 880 -27.11 -27.31 8.83
C LEU A 880 -27.40 -26.34 7.66
N THR A 881 -27.57 -26.86 6.46
CA THR A 881 -28.19 -26.14 5.34
C THR A 881 -29.72 -26.08 5.49
N ALA A 882 -30.39 -25.15 4.78
CA ALA A 882 -31.85 -25.01 4.84
C ALA A 882 -32.63 -26.28 4.42
N SER A 883 -32.02 -27.18 3.64
CA SER A 883 -32.58 -28.48 3.24
C SER A 883 -32.46 -29.57 4.31
N GLU A 884 -31.53 -29.42 5.26
CA GLU A 884 -31.28 -30.40 6.33
C GLU A 884 -32.11 -30.12 7.58
N VAL A 885 -32.57 -28.86 7.77
CA VAL A 885 -33.43 -28.46 8.90
C VAL A 885 -34.80 -29.16 8.83
N GLN A 886 -35.03 -30.11 9.74
CA GLN A 886 -36.31 -30.83 9.88
C GLN A 886 -37.37 -30.07 10.66
N ASP A 887 -36.96 -29.31 11.69
CA ASP A 887 -37.85 -28.53 12.56
C ASP A 887 -37.24 -27.15 12.83
N TRP A 888 -37.80 -26.12 12.19
CA TRP A 888 -37.35 -24.73 12.34
C TRP A 888 -37.46 -24.21 13.77
N SER A 889 -38.35 -24.77 14.61
CA SER A 889 -38.49 -24.37 16.02
C SER A 889 -37.32 -24.82 16.91
N LYS A 890 -36.44 -25.69 16.41
CA LYS A 890 -35.20 -26.11 17.10
C LYS A 890 -33.99 -25.26 16.75
N ILE A 891 -34.07 -24.41 15.74
CA ILE A 891 -32.97 -23.54 15.37
C ILE A 891 -32.88 -22.38 16.35
N HIS A 892 -31.70 -22.22 16.96
CA HIS A 892 -31.38 -21.17 17.92
C HIS A 892 -30.36 -20.17 17.38
N SER A 893 -29.68 -20.46 16.27
CA SER A 893 -28.79 -19.50 15.61
C SER A 893 -28.69 -19.73 14.10
N PHE A 894 -28.25 -18.72 13.37
CA PHE A 894 -27.80 -18.87 11.98
C PHE A 894 -26.53 -18.06 11.74
N LYS A 895 -25.73 -18.53 10.78
CA LYS A 895 -24.62 -17.76 10.21
C LYS A 895 -24.77 -17.59 8.70
N MET A 896 -24.17 -16.54 8.18
CA MET A 896 -24.11 -16.25 6.76
C MET A 896 -22.69 -15.84 6.37
N GLU A 897 -22.17 -16.43 5.30
CA GLU A 897 -20.83 -16.18 4.79
C GLU A 897 -20.89 -15.72 3.33
N LEU A 898 -20.08 -14.73 2.95
CA LEU A 898 -19.90 -14.35 1.54
C LEU A 898 -19.05 -15.42 0.85
N LYS A 899 -19.48 -15.87 -0.35
CA LYS A 899 -18.73 -16.87 -1.11
C LYS A 899 -17.45 -16.27 -1.70
N GLU A 900 -16.42 -17.11 -1.81
CA GLU A 900 -15.14 -16.77 -2.41
C GLU A 900 -15.30 -16.18 -3.83
N GLY A 901 -14.52 -15.15 -4.13
CA GLY A 901 -14.55 -14.45 -5.43
C GLY A 901 -15.73 -13.50 -5.64
N ILE A 902 -16.62 -13.33 -4.66
CA ILE A 902 -17.71 -12.35 -4.74
C ILE A 902 -17.32 -11.03 -4.08
N GLU A 903 -17.57 -9.91 -4.77
CA GLU A 903 -17.30 -8.57 -4.26
C GLU A 903 -18.60 -7.81 -3.93
N TRP A 904 -18.69 -7.31 -2.69
CA TRP A 904 -19.70 -6.35 -2.28
C TRP A 904 -19.17 -4.92 -2.38
N ILE A 905 -19.48 -4.27 -3.51
CA ILE A 905 -19.05 -2.90 -3.82
C ILE A 905 -19.67 -1.82 -2.89
N PRO A 906 -18.97 -0.68 -2.72
CA PRO A 906 -19.50 0.51 -2.03
C PRO A 906 -20.89 0.96 -2.47
N GLY A 907 -21.63 1.57 -1.56
CA GLY A 907 -22.97 2.15 -1.79
C GLY A 907 -24.08 1.12 -2.02
N LYS A 908 -23.82 -0.17 -1.74
CA LYS A 908 -24.83 -1.23 -1.78
C LYS A 908 -25.22 -1.68 -0.38
N SER A 909 -26.52 -1.91 -0.17
CA SER A 909 -27.07 -2.36 1.11
C SER A 909 -27.61 -3.79 1.03
N MET A 910 -27.25 -4.65 1.97
CA MET A 910 -27.87 -5.97 2.15
C MET A 910 -29.01 -5.86 3.17
N LYS A 911 -30.20 -6.37 2.82
CA LYS A 911 -31.42 -6.33 3.65
C LYS A 911 -31.94 -7.73 3.93
N ILE A 912 -31.50 -8.31 5.04
CA ILE A 912 -31.83 -9.69 5.43
C ILE A 912 -33.10 -9.65 6.27
N GLN A 913 -34.04 -10.58 6.05
CA GLN A 913 -35.29 -10.66 6.82
C GLN A 913 -35.57 -12.09 7.28
N PHE A 914 -36.12 -12.24 8.48
CA PHE A 914 -36.59 -13.53 8.98
C PHE A 914 -37.78 -13.35 9.93
N ASP A 915 -38.60 -14.39 10.03
CA ASP A 915 -39.84 -14.38 10.82
C ASP A 915 -39.69 -15.36 11.99
N LEU A 916 -39.78 -14.83 13.21
CA LEU A 916 -39.85 -15.63 14.44
C LEU A 916 -41.30 -15.68 14.94
N LYS A 917 -41.58 -16.66 15.80
CA LYS A 917 -42.90 -16.88 16.41
C LYS A 917 -42.86 -16.69 17.92
N THR A 918 -43.84 -15.98 18.46
CA THR A 918 -43.98 -15.75 19.90
C THR A 918 -44.54 -17.00 20.63
N PRO A 919 -44.21 -17.19 21.93
CA PRO A 919 -44.69 -18.34 22.70
C PRO A 919 -46.22 -18.44 22.77
N LYS A 920 -46.73 -19.64 23.03
CA LYS A 920 -48.15 -19.84 23.40
C LYS A 920 -48.38 -19.49 24.87
N LYS A 921 -49.65 -19.28 25.24
CA LYS A 921 -50.09 -18.92 26.61
C LYS A 921 -49.61 -19.86 27.73
N ASN A 922 -49.30 -21.12 27.40
CA ASN A 922 -48.81 -22.14 28.34
C ASN A 922 -47.27 -22.27 28.36
N GLN A 923 -46.55 -21.46 27.58
CA GLN A 923 -45.09 -21.43 27.47
C GLN A 923 -44.52 -20.11 28.03
N ILE A 924 -45.32 -19.31 28.74
CA ILE A 924 -44.92 -17.98 29.21
C ILE A 924 -45.51 -17.66 30.58
N ASP A 925 -44.75 -16.91 31.38
CA ASP A 925 -45.23 -16.34 32.64
C ASP A 925 -46.34 -15.29 32.38
N LYS A 926 -47.35 -15.30 33.25
CA LYS A 926 -48.45 -14.32 33.25
C LYS A 926 -47.96 -12.91 33.56
N GLU A 927 -46.88 -12.76 34.35
CA GLU A 927 -46.35 -11.45 34.71
C GLU A 927 -45.80 -10.69 33.49
N LEU A 928 -45.28 -11.40 32.48
CA LEU A 928 -44.77 -10.80 31.24
C LEU A 928 -45.88 -10.17 30.37
N LEU A 929 -47.12 -10.61 30.56
CA LEU A 929 -48.31 -10.04 29.90
C LEU A 929 -48.89 -8.83 30.64
N ASN A 930 -48.38 -8.49 31.84
CA ASN A 930 -48.83 -7.34 32.60
C ASN A 930 -48.36 -6.03 31.94
N GLN A 931 -49.32 -5.24 31.43
CA GLN A 931 -49.03 -3.96 30.78
C GLN A 931 -48.59 -2.84 31.75
N GLN A 932 -48.64 -3.08 33.07
CA GLN A 932 -48.04 -2.18 34.08
C GLN A 932 -46.52 -2.36 34.19
N THR A 933 -45.99 -3.53 33.84
CA THR A 933 -44.55 -3.78 33.75
C THR A 933 -44.00 -3.09 32.51
N LYS A 934 -42.80 -2.48 32.61
CA LYS A 934 -42.17 -1.81 31.47
C LYS A 934 -41.95 -2.81 30.33
N LYS A 935 -41.96 -2.32 29.08
CA LYS A 935 -41.88 -3.20 27.90
C LYS A 935 -40.52 -3.89 27.82
N GLU A 936 -39.48 -3.20 28.24
CA GLU A 936 -38.09 -3.63 28.28
C GLU A 936 -37.90 -4.80 29.26
N ASP A 937 -38.52 -4.73 30.43
CA ASP A 937 -38.45 -5.74 31.50
C ASP A 937 -39.21 -7.03 31.17
N ARG A 938 -39.99 -7.04 30.07
CA ARG A 938 -40.82 -8.17 29.60
C ARG A 938 -40.69 -8.45 28.11
N ALA A 939 -39.53 -8.13 27.54
CA ALA A 939 -39.20 -8.38 26.15
C ALA A 939 -38.29 -9.61 25.96
N ALA A 940 -38.31 -10.16 24.75
CA ALA A 940 -37.22 -10.98 24.22
C ALA A 940 -36.35 -10.12 23.29
N TRP A 941 -35.03 -10.19 23.44
CA TRP A 941 -34.08 -9.27 22.83
C TRP A 941 -33.19 -9.98 21.81
N ASN A 942 -32.87 -9.31 20.70
CA ASN A 942 -32.02 -9.89 19.66
C ASN A 942 -31.02 -8.86 19.09
N SER A 943 -29.80 -9.32 18.83
CA SER A 943 -28.69 -8.61 18.18
C SER A 943 -28.08 -9.49 17.08
N PHE A 944 -27.12 -9.00 16.31
CA PHE A 944 -26.38 -9.83 15.36
C PHE A 944 -24.93 -9.35 15.29
N ALA A 945 -23.99 -10.22 14.98
CA ALA A 945 -22.59 -9.85 14.80
C ALA A 945 -22.15 -10.04 13.35
N VAL A 946 -21.20 -9.23 12.89
CA VAL A 946 -20.57 -9.37 11.58
C VAL A 946 -19.11 -8.91 11.61
N ALA A 947 -18.25 -9.56 10.83
CA ALA A 947 -16.92 -9.06 10.46
C ALA A 947 -16.81 -9.01 8.94
N VAL A 948 -16.07 -8.02 8.41
CA VAL A 948 -15.84 -7.81 6.97
C VAL A 948 -14.39 -7.39 6.73
N ASN A 949 -13.77 -7.76 5.60
CA ASN A 949 -12.43 -7.27 5.18
C ASN A 949 -11.42 -7.07 6.33
N ASN A 950 -11.15 -8.14 7.07
CA ASN A 950 -10.20 -8.17 8.17
C ASN A 950 -10.53 -7.24 9.36
N SER A 951 -11.72 -6.62 9.38
CA SER A 951 -12.22 -5.86 10.52
C SER A 951 -12.40 -6.74 11.74
N GLN A 952 -12.37 -6.12 12.91
CA GLN A 952 -12.94 -6.74 14.11
C GLN A 952 -14.43 -7.01 13.95
N VAL A 953 -14.92 -7.99 14.70
CA VAL A 953 -16.34 -8.33 14.80
C VAL A 953 -17.11 -7.21 15.48
N ILE A 954 -18.22 -6.78 14.86
CA ILE A 954 -19.15 -5.77 15.40
C ILE A 954 -20.57 -6.29 15.53
N GLU A 955 -21.24 -5.79 16.56
CA GLU A 955 -22.64 -6.04 16.91
C GLU A 955 -23.34 -4.71 17.23
N PRO A 956 -24.53 -4.43 16.68
CA PRO A 956 -25.27 -3.23 16.96
C PRO A 956 -26.16 -3.41 18.20
N ALA A 957 -26.73 -2.30 18.66
CA ALA A 957 -27.68 -2.30 19.76
C ALA A 957 -28.83 -3.31 19.54
N GLN A 958 -29.21 -4.01 20.61
CA GLN A 958 -30.25 -5.03 20.55
C GLN A 958 -31.63 -4.44 20.26
N VAL A 959 -32.49 -5.25 19.63
CA VAL A 959 -33.89 -4.91 19.39
C VAL A 959 -34.82 -5.93 20.05
N GLY A 960 -35.83 -5.41 20.73
CA GLY A 960 -36.72 -6.18 21.59
C GLY A 960 -38.05 -6.50 20.93
N VAL A 961 -38.74 -7.48 21.51
CA VAL A 961 -40.12 -7.84 21.24
C VAL A 961 -40.83 -7.91 22.58
N ALA A 962 -41.67 -6.92 22.88
CA ALA A 962 -42.52 -6.92 24.06
C ALA A 962 -43.89 -7.49 23.71
N LEU A 963 -44.48 -8.29 24.60
CA LEU A 963 -45.77 -8.89 24.36
C LEU A 963 -46.93 -7.99 24.81
N ASP A 964 -47.98 -7.88 24.00
CA ASP A 964 -49.16 -7.08 24.32
C ASP A 964 -50.43 -7.83 23.90
N ASP A 965 -50.98 -8.57 24.86
CA ASP A 965 -52.26 -9.27 24.76
C ASP A 965 -53.43 -8.40 25.27
N SER A 966 -53.28 -7.06 25.27
CA SER A 966 -54.40 -6.19 25.61
C SER A 966 -55.54 -6.37 24.59
N VAL A 967 -56.76 -6.53 25.10
CA VAL A 967 -57.96 -6.65 24.28
C VAL A 967 -58.81 -5.41 24.39
N ALA A 968 -59.44 -5.05 23.28
CA ALA A 968 -60.55 -4.12 23.32
C ALA A 968 -61.82 -4.83 23.81
N PRO A 969 -62.62 -4.20 24.68
CA PRO A 969 -63.91 -4.77 25.09
C PRO A 969 -64.89 -4.84 23.91
N VAL A 970 -65.81 -5.81 23.97
CA VAL A 970 -66.87 -5.95 22.97
C VAL A 970 -68.10 -5.20 23.45
N THR A 971 -68.57 -4.24 22.65
CA THR A 971 -69.78 -3.47 22.96
C THR A 971 -71.02 -4.14 22.36
N VAL A 972 -71.95 -4.58 23.20
CA VAL A 972 -73.25 -5.09 22.76
C VAL A 972 -74.26 -3.95 22.78
N GLN A 973 -74.86 -3.65 21.63
CA GLN A 973 -75.82 -2.56 21.48
C GLN A 973 -77.23 -3.09 21.19
N TYR A 974 -78.23 -2.40 21.73
CA TYR A 974 -79.65 -2.70 21.53
C TYR A 974 -80.35 -1.48 20.92
N VAL A 975 -80.70 -1.57 19.64
CA VAL A 975 -81.24 -0.45 18.84
C VAL A 975 -82.58 -0.78 18.20
N ASP A 976 -83.36 0.23 17.84
CA ASP A 976 -84.53 0.07 16.97
C ASP A 976 -84.14 0.00 15.48
N GLN A 977 -85.13 -0.20 14.61
CA GLN A 977 -84.96 -0.26 13.15
C GLN A 977 -84.39 1.04 12.52
N ASN A 978 -84.35 2.15 13.26
CA ASN A 978 -83.74 3.43 12.84
C ASN A 978 -82.36 3.64 13.49
N HIS A 979 -81.74 2.58 14.03
CA HIS A 979 -80.49 2.61 14.79
C HIS A 979 -80.52 3.46 16.07
N LYS A 980 -81.71 3.85 16.58
CA LYS A 980 -81.81 4.56 17.85
C LYS A 980 -81.62 3.58 19.01
N GLN A 981 -80.75 3.90 19.96
CA GLN A 981 -80.55 3.11 21.18
C GLN A 981 -81.84 3.04 22.02
N ILE A 982 -82.24 1.82 22.41
CA ILE A 982 -83.48 1.54 23.18
C ILE A 982 -83.25 0.82 24.51
N ALA A 983 -82.04 0.32 24.75
CA ALA A 983 -81.55 -0.08 26.08
C ALA A 983 -80.07 0.31 26.20
N SER A 984 -79.56 0.45 27.43
CA SER A 984 -78.13 0.70 27.66
C SER A 984 -77.29 -0.42 27.03
N PRO A 985 -76.17 -0.09 26.36
CA PRO A 985 -75.25 -1.10 25.86
C PRO A 985 -74.62 -1.88 27.00
N GLU A 986 -74.16 -3.08 26.70
CA GLU A 986 -73.43 -3.96 27.62
C GLU A 986 -71.99 -4.12 27.13
N THR A 987 -71.05 -4.22 28.06
CA THR A 987 -69.63 -4.37 27.75
C THR A 987 -69.19 -5.77 28.14
N LEU A 988 -68.71 -6.55 27.18
CA LEU A 988 -68.07 -7.84 27.46
C LEU A 988 -66.55 -7.62 27.55
N THR A 989 -65.93 -8.29 28.51
CA THR A 989 -64.47 -8.36 28.70
C THR A 989 -64.03 -9.83 28.83
N GLY A 990 -62.76 -10.10 28.55
CA GLY A 990 -62.14 -11.42 28.60
C GLY A 990 -60.66 -11.31 28.25
N ALA A 991 -59.96 -12.44 28.07
CA ALA A 991 -58.55 -12.47 27.66
C ALA A 991 -58.39 -12.54 26.13
N TYR A 992 -57.20 -12.19 25.61
CA TYR A 992 -56.89 -12.32 24.18
C TYR A 992 -57.12 -13.75 23.68
N GLY A 993 -57.85 -13.88 22.56
CA GLY A 993 -58.25 -15.15 21.96
C GLY A 993 -59.39 -15.89 22.68
N GLU A 994 -59.87 -15.42 23.84
CA GLU A 994 -61.00 -16.02 24.55
C GLU A 994 -62.31 -15.80 23.77
N LYS A 995 -63.18 -16.81 23.76
CA LYS A 995 -64.46 -16.75 23.04
C LYS A 995 -65.50 -15.96 23.83
N PHE A 996 -66.20 -15.05 23.17
CA PHE A 996 -67.38 -14.38 23.71
C PHE A 996 -68.66 -14.82 22.98
N THR A 997 -69.81 -14.59 23.63
CA THR A 997 -71.13 -14.68 22.99
C THR A 997 -72.05 -13.63 23.61
N ALA A 998 -72.49 -12.67 22.80
CA ALA A 998 -73.42 -11.63 23.20
C ALA A 998 -74.84 -12.19 23.35
N LYS A 999 -75.55 -11.75 24.39
CA LYS A 999 -76.92 -12.20 24.66
C LYS A 999 -77.94 -11.14 24.22
N GLN A 1000 -79.02 -11.59 23.59
CA GLN A 1000 -80.18 -10.74 23.33
C GLN A 1000 -80.85 -10.34 24.65
N LYS A 1001 -81.43 -9.14 24.69
CA LYS A 1001 -82.15 -8.60 25.85
C LYS A 1001 -83.65 -8.55 25.58
N LYS A 1002 -84.48 -8.83 26.59
CA LYS A 1002 -85.93 -8.61 26.52
C LYS A 1002 -86.22 -7.16 26.85
N ILE A 1003 -86.78 -6.39 25.90
CA ILE A 1003 -86.98 -4.94 26.04
C ILE A 1003 -88.48 -4.64 26.01
N THR A 1004 -88.99 -3.95 27.03
CA THR A 1004 -90.42 -3.65 27.18
C THR A 1004 -90.94 -2.82 26.02
N ASN A 1005 -92.06 -3.26 25.42
CA ASN A 1005 -92.66 -2.69 24.20
C ASN A 1005 -91.80 -2.81 22.93
N TYR A 1006 -90.82 -3.73 22.88
CA TYR A 1006 -90.04 -4.03 21.66
C TYR A 1006 -89.89 -5.54 21.45
N THR A 1007 -89.83 -5.99 20.20
CA THR A 1007 -89.56 -7.38 19.78
C THR A 1007 -88.27 -7.44 18.94
N LEU A 1008 -87.44 -8.45 19.15
CA LEU A 1008 -86.21 -8.61 18.36
C LEU A 1008 -86.56 -8.92 16.90
N VAL A 1009 -85.89 -8.26 15.97
CA VAL A 1009 -86.03 -8.46 14.52
C VAL A 1009 -84.79 -9.11 13.92
N LYS A 1010 -83.59 -8.76 14.40
CA LYS A 1010 -82.32 -9.25 13.83
C LYS A 1010 -81.26 -9.50 14.91
N THR A 1011 -80.79 -10.74 14.95
CA THR A 1011 -79.51 -11.12 15.57
C THR A 1011 -78.37 -10.84 14.58
N PRO A 1012 -77.27 -10.20 14.99
CA PRO A 1012 -76.14 -9.94 14.11
C PRO A 1012 -75.29 -11.20 13.89
N ALA A 1013 -74.54 -11.28 12.78
CA ALA A 1013 -73.73 -12.45 12.44
C ALA A 1013 -72.54 -12.65 13.40
N ASN A 1014 -71.99 -11.56 13.96
CA ASN A 1014 -70.92 -11.57 14.96
C ASN A 1014 -71.45 -11.68 16.40
N VAL A 1015 -72.58 -12.39 16.60
CA VAL A 1015 -73.14 -12.63 17.95
C VAL A 1015 -72.19 -13.43 18.85
N SER A 1016 -71.31 -14.24 18.26
CA SER A 1016 -70.15 -14.85 18.92
C SER A 1016 -68.87 -14.55 18.14
N GLY A 1017 -67.74 -14.60 18.84
CA GLY A 1017 -66.42 -14.27 18.31
C GLY A 1017 -65.34 -14.52 19.35
N THR A 1018 -64.15 -13.93 19.15
CA THR A 1018 -63.08 -13.92 20.16
C THR A 1018 -62.66 -12.49 20.50
N PHE A 1019 -62.27 -12.26 21.75
CA PHE A 1019 -61.63 -11.01 22.14
C PHE A 1019 -60.28 -10.87 21.43
N ASN A 1020 -60.01 -9.66 20.95
CA ASN A 1020 -58.78 -9.31 20.23
C ASN A 1020 -58.47 -7.82 20.43
N GLU A 1021 -57.43 -7.32 19.77
CA GLU A 1021 -56.93 -5.94 19.90
C GLU A 1021 -57.88 -4.87 19.32
N LYS A 1022 -58.94 -5.26 18.59
CA LYS A 1022 -59.85 -4.35 17.90
C LYS A 1022 -61.19 -4.26 18.63
N ALA A 1023 -61.68 -3.03 18.84
CA ALA A 1023 -63.00 -2.81 19.41
C ALA A 1023 -64.08 -3.41 18.50
N GLN A 1024 -64.87 -4.34 19.04
CA GLN A 1024 -65.95 -5.01 18.32
C GLN A 1024 -67.31 -4.49 18.82
N THR A 1025 -68.27 -4.35 17.90
CA THR A 1025 -69.66 -3.98 18.25
C THR A 1025 -70.62 -5.04 17.74
N VAL A 1026 -71.52 -5.49 18.62
CA VAL A 1026 -72.54 -6.51 18.35
C VAL A 1026 -73.92 -5.89 18.53
N THR A 1027 -74.62 -5.61 17.42
CA THR A 1027 -75.86 -4.83 17.44
C THR A 1027 -77.09 -5.72 17.24
N PHE A 1028 -77.93 -5.84 18.28
CA PHE A 1028 -79.27 -6.43 18.19
C PHE A 1028 -80.29 -5.37 17.77
N VAL A 1029 -81.09 -5.65 16.73
CA VAL A 1029 -82.08 -4.72 16.17
C VAL A 1029 -83.50 -5.16 16.50
N TYR A 1030 -84.31 -4.24 17.02
CA TYR A 1030 -85.67 -4.49 17.50
C TYR A 1030 -86.71 -3.60 16.80
N GLN A 1031 -87.97 -4.03 16.82
CA GLN A 1031 -89.13 -3.27 16.37
C GLN A 1031 -90.05 -2.95 17.55
N LYS A 1032 -90.68 -1.77 17.53
CA LYS A 1032 -91.57 -1.32 18.59
C LYS A 1032 -92.95 -1.97 18.49
N VAL A 1033 -93.45 -2.52 19.58
CA VAL A 1033 -94.79 -3.11 19.68
C VAL A 1033 -95.84 -1.99 19.74
N THR A 1034 -96.80 -2.03 18.81
CA THR A 1034 -97.95 -1.13 18.75
C THR A 1034 -99.15 -1.69 19.54
N ALA A 1035 -100.14 -0.84 19.84
CA ALA A 1035 -101.40 -1.31 20.41
C ALA A 1035 -102.30 -1.93 19.34
N GLY A 1036 -103.18 -2.84 19.75
CA GLY A 1036 -104.36 -3.18 18.98
C GLY A 1036 -105.46 -2.13 19.17
N ASN A 1037 -106.46 -2.11 18.29
CA ASN A 1037 -107.54 -1.12 18.32
C ASN A 1037 -108.66 -1.55 19.28
N ILE A 1038 -109.38 -0.58 19.85
CA ILE A 1038 -110.65 -0.86 20.56
C ILE A 1038 -111.78 -0.71 19.56
N ILE A 1039 -112.57 -1.76 19.36
CA ILE A 1039 -113.75 -1.76 18.49
C ILE A 1039 -114.99 -1.71 19.37
N VAL A 1040 -115.72 -0.61 19.31
CA VAL A 1040 -116.96 -0.38 20.07
C VAL A 1040 -118.14 -0.72 19.18
N ASP A 1041 -118.88 -1.77 19.54
CA ASP A 1041 -120.08 -2.21 18.82
C ASP A 1041 -121.36 -1.81 19.57
N TYR A 1042 -122.41 -1.56 18.80
CA TYR A 1042 -123.75 -1.25 19.30
C TYR A 1042 -124.73 -2.26 18.70
N VAL A 1043 -125.27 -3.14 19.54
CA VAL A 1043 -126.14 -4.26 19.14
C VAL A 1043 -127.46 -4.26 19.90
N ASP A 1044 -128.47 -4.97 19.41
CA ASP A 1044 -129.69 -5.24 20.17
C ASP A 1044 -129.57 -6.49 21.07
N LYS A 1045 -130.66 -6.84 21.79
CA LYS A 1045 -130.73 -8.04 22.63
C LYS A 1045 -130.48 -9.36 21.89
N ASN A 1046 -130.63 -9.41 20.57
CA ASN A 1046 -130.37 -10.58 19.74
C ASN A 1046 -128.92 -10.63 19.22
N GLY A 1047 -128.13 -9.58 19.51
CA GLY A 1047 -126.76 -9.42 19.01
C GLY A 1047 -126.68 -8.80 17.61
N GLU A 1048 -127.80 -8.36 17.03
CA GLU A 1048 -127.82 -7.75 15.71
C GLU A 1048 -127.31 -6.31 15.77
N LYS A 1049 -126.49 -5.89 14.80
CA LYS A 1049 -125.83 -4.58 14.81
C LYS A 1049 -126.81 -3.47 14.42
N ILE A 1050 -127.03 -2.53 15.34
CA ILE A 1050 -128.03 -1.45 15.19
C ILE A 1050 -127.41 -0.05 14.99
N ALA A 1051 -126.09 0.08 15.11
CA ALA A 1051 -125.36 1.27 14.69
C ALA A 1051 -123.90 0.95 14.34
N ASP A 1052 -123.26 1.81 13.56
CA ASP A 1052 -121.86 1.65 13.19
C ASP A 1052 -120.90 1.59 14.36
N SER A 1053 -119.90 0.72 14.21
CA SER A 1053 -118.86 0.48 15.18
C SER A 1053 -117.88 1.66 15.22
N ILE A 1054 -117.43 2.04 16.41
CA ILE A 1054 -116.38 3.06 16.56
C ILE A 1054 -115.05 2.38 16.82
N VAL A 1055 -114.02 2.74 16.05
CA VAL A 1055 -112.65 2.25 16.27
C VAL A 1055 -111.86 3.32 17.01
N LEU A 1056 -111.40 3.01 18.22
CA LEU A 1056 -110.42 3.84 18.94
C LEU A 1056 -109.01 3.30 18.68
N THR A 1057 -108.10 4.20 18.35
CA THR A 1057 -106.66 3.95 18.23
C THR A 1057 -105.92 4.65 19.37
N GLY A 1058 -104.89 4.05 19.95
CA GLY A 1058 -104.14 4.62 21.06
C GLY A 1058 -102.75 4.03 21.23
N LYS A 1059 -101.96 4.55 22.17
CA LYS A 1059 -100.64 3.98 22.50
C LYS A 1059 -100.81 2.81 23.47
N LEU A 1060 -99.96 1.78 23.34
CA LEU A 1060 -99.98 0.59 24.21
C LEU A 1060 -99.96 0.99 25.70
N ASN A 1061 -100.83 0.37 26.50
CA ASN A 1061 -101.10 0.66 27.92
C ASN A 1061 -101.74 2.02 28.25
N SER A 1062 -102.10 2.86 27.27
CA SER A 1062 -102.91 4.06 27.51
C SER A 1062 -104.33 3.68 27.93
N SER A 1063 -104.99 4.51 28.74
CA SER A 1063 -106.41 4.32 29.02
C SER A 1063 -107.28 4.64 27.80
N TYR A 1064 -108.41 3.94 27.70
CA TYR A 1064 -109.52 4.30 26.82
C TYR A 1064 -110.81 4.36 27.64
N ARG A 1065 -111.77 5.14 27.13
CA ARG A 1065 -113.14 5.18 27.64
C ARG A 1065 -114.10 5.32 26.47
N THR A 1066 -115.18 4.54 26.51
CA THR A 1066 -116.25 4.53 25.52
C THR A 1066 -117.54 4.99 26.19
N SER A 1067 -118.54 5.36 25.39
CA SER A 1067 -119.86 5.73 25.86
C SER A 1067 -120.95 5.09 25.01
N ALA A 1068 -122.11 4.90 25.63
CA ALA A 1068 -123.31 4.48 24.92
C ALA A 1068 -123.74 5.57 23.93
N LYS A 1069 -124.01 5.18 22.68
CA LYS A 1069 -124.59 6.05 21.66
C LYS A 1069 -126.11 6.18 21.88
N LYS A 1070 -126.70 7.33 21.59
CA LYS A 1070 -128.16 7.46 21.49
C LYS A 1070 -128.60 6.95 20.12
N ILE A 1071 -129.40 5.90 20.08
CA ILE A 1071 -129.83 5.22 18.85
C ILE A 1071 -131.35 5.35 18.74
N SER A 1072 -131.86 5.88 17.63
CA SER A 1072 -133.30 6.13 17.48
C SER A 1072 -134.08 4.82 17.48
N GLY A 1073 -135.21 4.78 18.18
CA GLY A 1073 -136.02 3.57 18.36
C GLY A 1073 -135.42 2.52 19.32
N TYR A 1074 -134.29 2.79 19.97
CA TYR A 1074 -133.60 1.84 20.87
C TYR A 1074 -133.16 2.51 22.20
N LYS A 1075 -133.50 1.89 23.33
CA LYS A 1075 -133.06 2.29 24.67
C LYS A 1075 -131.88 1.42 25.11
N LEU A 1076 -130.86 2.00 25.76
CA LEU A 1076 -129.73 1.22 26.26
C LEU A 1076 -130.20 0.20 27.30
N TYR A 1077 -129.85 -1.07 27.07
CA TYR A 1077 -130.17 -2.19 27.96
C TYR A 1077 -128.98 -2.56 28.85
N GLN A 1078 -127.77 -2.64 28.28
CA GLN A 1078 -126.57 -3.02 29.03
C GLN A 1078 -125.31 -2.26 28.58
N THR A 1079 -124.62 -1.68 29.56
CA THR A 1079 -123.24 -1.17 29.41
C THR A 1079 -122.24 -2.30 29.67
N PRO A 1080 -121.24 -2.54 28.80
CA PRO A 1080 -120.25 -3.58 29.01
C PRO A 1080 -119.27 -3.21 30.13
N LYS A 1081 -118.79 -4.22 30.88
CA LYS A 1081 -117.84 -4.01 31.99
C LYS A 1081 -116.50 -3.39 31.55
N ASN A 1082 -116.10 -3.58 30.29
CA ASN A 1082 -114.90 -2.99 29.68
C ASN A 1082 -115.18 -1.67 28.92
N ALA A 1083 -116.25 -0.95 29.23
CA ALA A 1083 -116.50 0.41 28.72
C ALA A 1083 -115.38 1.42 29.03
N SER A 1084 -114.50 1.11 29.97
CA SER A 1084 -113.19 1.75 30.13
C SER A 1084 -112.14 0.70 30.43
N GLY A 1085 -110.93 0.89 29.90
CA GLY A 1085 -109.83 -0.05 30.08
C GLY A 1085 -108.50 0.56 29.66
N LYS A 1086 -107.50 -0.29 29.39
CA LYS A 1086 -106.24 0.10 28.75
C LYS A 1086 -106.06 -0.65 27.43
N PHE A 1087 -105.50 0.03 26.44
CA PHE A 1087 -105.10 -0.53 25.15
C PHE A 1087 -104.06 -1.65 25.34
N SER A 1088 -104.38 -2.88 24.94
CA SER A 1088 -103.42 -4.00 24.88
C SER A 1088 -102.69 -4.07 23.53
N ASN A 1089 -101.76 -5.03 23.37
CA ASN A 1089 -101.07 -5.35 22.12
C ASN A 1089 -101.91 -6.21 21.15
N THR A 1090 -103.20 -6.35 21.44
CA THR A 1090 -104.22 -7.10 20.71
C THR A 1090 -105.47 -6.23 20.61
N SER A 1091 -106.24 -6.34 19.54
CA SER A 1091 -107.48 -5.57 19.42
C SER A 1091 -108.52 -6.07 20.42
N GLN A 1092 -109.25 -5.15 21.05
CA GLN A 1092 -110.23 -5.44 22.11
C GLN A 1092 -111.62 -4.98 21.67
N LYS A 1093 -112.67 -5.69 22.07
CA LYS A 1093 -114.05 -5.39 21.67
C LYS A 1093 -114.92 -4.94 22.86
N VAL A 1094 -115.70 -3.88 22.68
CA VAL A 1094 -116.55 -3.27 23.70
C VAL A 1094 -117.97 -3.17 23.15
N THR A 1095 -118.91 -3.98 23.64
CA THR A 1095 -120.25 -4.10 23.04
C THR A 1095 -121.33 -3.53 23.95
N TYR A 1096 -122.04 -2.50 23.51
CA TYR A 1096 -123.23 -1.97 24.17
C TYR A 1096 -124.49 -2.64 23.60
N VAL A 1097 -125.40 -3.08 24.48
CA VAL A 1097 -126.63 -3.80 24.11
C VAL A 1097 -127.85 -2.93 24.35
N TYR A 1098 -128.83 -2.94 23.44
CA TYR A 1098 -130.02 -2.08 23.46
C TYR A 1098 -131.33 -2.86 23.24
N GLU A 1099 -132.44 -2.21 23.58
CA GLU A 1099 -133.81 -2.72 23.52
C GLU A 1099 -134.70 -1.81 22.66
N LYS A 1100 -135.47 -2.41 21.74
CA LYS A 1100 -136.28 -1.71 20.73
C LYS A 1100 -137.57 -1.13 21.34
N THR A 1101 -138.00 0.05 20.87
CA THR A 1101 -139.18 0.79 21.37
C THR A 1101 -140.17 1.06 20.23
N SER A 1102 -141.48 0.83 20.44
CA SER A 1102 -142.49 0.76 19.36
C SER A 1102 -143.59 1.83 19.41
N ALA A 1103 -143.80 2.57 18.30
CA ALA A 1103 -145.10 2.90 17.67
C ALA A 1103 -144.97 3.95 16.52
N LEU A 1104 -145.59 3.67 15.36
CA LEU A 1104 -146.38 4.53 14.42
C LEU A 1104 -145.97 6.01 14.15
N SER A 1105 -146.03 6.63 12.95
CA SER A 1105 -146.36 6.22 11.56
C SER A 1105 -146.10 7.36 10.53
N VAL A 1106 -145.59 7.03 9.32
CA VAL A 1106 -145.86 7.59 7.94
C VAL A 1106 -146.14 9.13 7.77
N SER A 1107 -145.41 9.93 6.96
CA SER A 1107 -145.37 10.05 5.46
C SER A 1107 -144.29 11.11 5.06
N SER A 1108 -143.32 10.85 4.15
CA SER A 1108 -143.22 11.27 2.70
C SER A 1108 -143.33 12.79 2.37
N ASN A 1109 -142.63 13.41 1.40
CA ASN A 1109 -141.75 12.89 0.31
C ASN A 1109 -140.82 14.01 -0.29
N GLU A 1110 -139.84 13.62 -1.13
CA GLU A 1110 -139.25 14.39 -2.30
C GLU A 1110 -138.50 15.75 -2.06
N ARG A 1111 -137.52 16.25 -2.87
CA ARG A 1111 -136.73 15.78 -4.06
C ARG A 1111 -135.57 16.77 -4.40
N ALA A 1112 -134.52 16.32 -5.11
CA ALA A 1112 -133.61 17.11 -6.00
C ALA A 1112 -132.77 18.29 -5.40
N GLU A 1113 -131.67 18.81 -5.99
CA GLU A 1113 -130.72 18.36 -7.04
C GLU A 1113 -129.42 19.23 -7.01
N HIS A 1114 -128.35 18.76 -7.68
CA HIS A 1114 -127.37 19.54 -8.47
C HIS A 1114 -126.35 20.58 -7.91
N VAL A 1115 -125.06 20.31 -8.26
CA VAL A 1115 -124.12 21.16 -9.05
C VAL A 1115 -122.99 22.00 -8.38
N LYS A 1116 -121.74 21.63 -8.74
CA LYS A 1116 -120.48 22.38 -9.06
C LYS A 1116 -120.07 23.60 -8.21
N LYS A 1117 -118.87 23.65 -7.57
CA LYS A 1117 -117.46 23.63 -8.09
C LYS A 1117 -116.92 25.01 -8.54
N SER A 1118 -115.95 25.58 -7.81
CA SER A 1118 -114.84 26.47 -8.25
C SER A 1118 -114.03 26.95 -7.01
N GLU A 1119 -112.72 27.27 -6.99
CA GLU A 1119 -111.57 26.95 -7.84
C GLU A 1119 -110.22 27.07 -7.06
N LYS A 1120 -109.23 26.29 -7.53
CA LYS A 1120 -107.74 26.44 -7.66
C LYS A 1120 -106.98 27.57 -6.91
N LEU A 1121 -105.77 27.36 -6.35
CA LEU A 1121 -104.46 26.86 -6.89
C LEU A 1121 -103.77 27.81 -7.90
N PRO A 1122 -102.44 28.00 -7.81
CA PRO A 1122 -101.41 27.14 -8.47
C PRO A 1122 -100.41 26.51 -7.45
N GLN A 1123 -99.74 25.36 -7.65
CA GLN A 1123 -98.84 24.85 -8.73
C GLN A 1123 -97.47 25.58 -8.79
N THR A 1124 -96.29 24.95 -8.98
CA THR A 1124 -95.80 23.55 -9.23
C THR A 1124 -94.28 23.54 -8.91
N GLY A 1125 -93.50 22.46 -8.81
CA GLY A 1125 -93.70 21.03 -9.10
C GLY A 1125 -92.51 20.44 -9.92
N ASP A 1126 -92.25 19.13 -9.78
CA ASP A 1126 -91.44 18.23 -10.64
C ASP A 1126 -89.89 18.16 -10.54
N SER A 1127 -89.21 17.02 -10.83
CA SER A 1127 -89.59 15.57 -10.78
C SER A 1127 -88.38 14.62 -11.03
N LYS A 1128 -88.53 13.30 -10.73
CA LYS A 1128 -87.83 12.11 -11.34
C LYS A 1128 -86.29 11.96 -11.18
N LYS A 1129 -85.61 10.81 -11.46
CA LYS A 1129 -85.83 9.35 -11.22
C LYS A 1129 -84.52 8.55 -11.56
N THR A 1130 -84.07 7.60 -10.70
CA THR A 1130 -83.34 6.31 -10.98
C THR A 1130 -82.11 6.15 -11.94
N ASN A 1131 -81.06 5.47 -11.42
CA ASN A 1131 -80.11 4.47 -12.01
C ASN A 1131 -79.27 4.72 -13.30
N LEU A 1132 -77.94 4.47 -13.29
CA LEU A 1132 -77.27 3.18 -13.68
C LEU A 1132 -75.70 3.23 -13.54
N TRP A 1133 -75.02 2.08 -13.69
CA TRP A 1133 -73.56 1.80 -13.60
C TRP A 1133 -72.70 2.18 -14.84
N PHE A 1134 -71.36 2.29 -14.71
CA PHE A 1134 -70.32 1.32 -15.21
C PHE A 1134 -68.85 1.78 -14.87
N ILE A 1135 -68.05 1.03 -14.07
CA ILE A 1135 -66.91 0.07 -14.34
C ILE A 1135 -65.61 0.61 -15.02
N VAL A 1136 -64.46 0.12 -14.52
CA VAL A 1136 -63.05 0.13 -15.03
C VAL A 1136 -62.22 1.40 -14.72
N GLY A 1137 -61.00 1.37 -14.15
CA GLY A 1137 -60.21 0.28 -13.56
C GLY A 1137 -58.81 0.07 -14.16
N MET A 1138 -57.75 0.64 -13.54
CA MET A 1138 -56.31 0.33 -13.68
C MET A 1138 -55.55 1.22 -12.65
N LEU A 1139 -54.60 0.80 -11.79
CA LEU A 1139 -53.41 -0.09 -11.89
C LEU A 1139 -52.43 0.39 -12.97
N LEU A 1140 -51.11 0.57 -12.78
CA LEU A 1140 -50.17 0.43 -11.65
C LEU A 1140 -48.90 1.30 -11.95
N LEU A 1141 -47.93 1.31 -11.03
CA LEU A 1141 -46.45 1.32 -11.19
C LEU A 1141 -45.88 1.56 -12.63
N SER A 1142 -44.77 2.27 -12.86
CA SER A 1142 -43.46 2.03 -12.21
C SER A 1142 -42.36 3.07 -12.58
N SER A 1143 -41.34 3.16 -11.70
CA SER A 1143 -39.88 3.40 -11.94
C SER A 1143 -39.31 4.25 -13.12
N ALA A 1144 -38.31 5.07 -12.73
CA ALA A 1144 -36.99 5.27 -13.37
C ALA A 1144 -36.73 6.40 -14.42
N PHE A 1145 -36.03 7.45 -13.92
CA PHE A 1145 -34.69 7.93 -14.36
C PHE A 1145 -34.46 8.70 -15.70
N VAL A 1146 -33.50 9.66 -15.63
CA VAL A 1146 -32.61 10.23 -16.69
C VAL A 1146 -32.79 11.71 -17.12
N LEU A 1147 -31.85 12.55 -16.61
CA LEU A 1147 -31.10 13.69 -17.18
C LEU A 1147 -31.71 15.06 -17.63
N ALA A 1148 -30.95 16.10 -17.19
CA ALA A 1148 -30.42 17.23 -17.97
C ALA A 1148 -31.05 18.67 -17.89
N LYS A 1149 -30.55 19.41 -16.89
CA LYS A 1149 -29.64 20.58 -17.05
C LYS A 1149 -30.21 22.02 -17.11
N LYS A 1150 -29.44 22.89 -16.42
CA LYS A 1150 -29.48 24.37 -16.33
C LYS A 1150 -30.57 24.93 -15.38
N ARG A 1151 -30.25 25.89 -14.52
CA ARG A 1151 -29.06 26.76 -14.46
C ARG A 1151 -28.44 26.82 -13.07
#